data_AF-A0AA37UHH5-F1
#
_entry.id   AF-A0AA37UHH5-F1
#
_cell.length_a   1.000
_cell.length_b   1.000
_cell.length_c   1.000
_cell.angle_alpha   90.00
_cell.angle_beta   90.00
_cell.angle_gamma   90.00
#
_symmetry.space_group_name_H-M   'P 1'
#
loop_
_entity.id
_entity.type
_entity.pdbx_description
1 polymer ?
#
loop_
_entity_poly.entity_id
_entity_poly.type
_entity_poly.pdbx_seq_one_letter_code
_entity_poly.pdbx_strand_id
1 'polypeptide(L)'
;MTTDDGGATPGGGGGEAEVARATRALSQLRAMPYGLARTANAEAQVRRIEESGPRAALAFGLFILVESYVWGGEVEKAYVPFRRLIRLWDESPELFDEADRENFFWSFKWMVTGLVELPQIPASAITATIADMERRYAVAGNGMDAVAYAAYRWAEHREDPDVERAFELWSTTPRDPYSQCEACELGDRAVHLADRGRFAEAVDLIENVPPTTRWCATEPADMLAVLALARLDLGQPREAVGAHRRAVAALADAESDMVAARARRLELLARGGAVELALEALTQDARLLVGADSPLGRLRFLTAVVTALTAMTTAGEASSHEGSDAGLLLPSRPLALPDVPTATVGELLAWADDRARELATAFDERNGGDGRMRALARARTARRAAHALDFTVLGGVVGGDAVTPVSVSGAPMTPDDPEAPDGGGRDPGDAAERSSSAPELLATAESALAQDRPEDAAARFQEAAAAWEREGHLARAGEALAEAAHLAQGLHDLDGAHGAYARAVARLAAGGADSELRTRVLVAWAPLAQRRGATPEVLAAVATLRAEVAAAVADERPDVSADLRERDRGHGRRLLADLDDTAARLLAGDEALAVEHRAATGLDAVGLAVRAAEAYAGVGAPADAAHAFWLAGRLQAAAGEVEDAVWSLESAVEGFEIARRRDERSSAGGELVALLRAHGREADADGLVERLARPL
;
A
#
# COMPACT_ATOMS: atom_id res chain seq x y z
N MET A 1 23.49 -23.44 76.52
CA MET A 1 23.16 -22.30 77.41
C MET A 1 22.90 -21.12 76.47
N THR A 2 21.66 -21.05 75.97
CA THR A 2 20.63 -20.03 76.34
C THR A 2 20.94 -18.68 75.70
N THR A 3 20.32 -18.36 74.54
CA THR A 3 19.09 -17.50 74.37
C THR A 3 19.43 -16.05 74.75
N ASP A 4 19.19 -14.96 74.02
CA ASP A 4 18.13 -14.46 73.11
C ASP A 4 18.40 -12.92 73.13
N ASP A 5 17.88 -12.00 72.33
CA ASP A 5 16.86 -11.97 71.30
C ASP A 5 17.10 -10.65 70.54
N GLY A 6 16.98 -10.68 69.23
CA GLY A 6 17.20 -9.54 68.35
C GLY A 6 16.21 -9.64 67.21
N GLY A 7 14.97 -9.26 67.49
CA GLY A 7 13.84 -9.31 66.56
C GLY A 7 14.13 -8.59 65.25
N ALA A 8 14.41 -9.37 64.20
CA ALA A 8 14.34 -8.94 62.83
C ALA A 8 12.89 -9.09 62.36
N THR A 9 12.27 -7.98 61.96
CA THR A 9 11.00 -7.95 61.22
C THR A 9 11.13 -8.67 59.87
N PRO A 10 10.34 -9.72 59.58
CA PRO A 10 10.23 -10.29 58.25
C PRO A 10 8.90 -9.83 57.62
N GLY A 11 8.96 -8.97 56.59
CA GLY A 11 7.74 -8.53 55.90
C GLY A 11 7.87 -7.72 54.61
N GLY A 12 9.03 -7.11 54.30
CA GLY A 12 9.15 -6.20 53.14
C GLY A 12 9.54 -6.84 51.80
N GLY A 13 10.41 -7.84 51.80
CA GLY A 13 11.08 -8.30 50.56
C GLY A 13 10.26 -9.18 49.61
N GLY A 14 9.16 -9.78 50.07
CA GLY A 14 8.30 -10.63 49.24
C GLY A 14 7.42 -9.84 48.27
N GLY A 15 6.83 -8.74 48.76
CA GLY A 15 5.92 -7.90 47.98
C GLY A 15 6.64 -7.12 46.86
N GLU A 16 7.83 -6.57 47.14
CA GLU A 16 8.63 -5.87 46.12
C GLU A 16 9.08 -6.80 44.98
N ALA A 17 9.46 -8.04 45.31
CA ALA A 17 9.84 -9.04 44.31
C ALA A 17 8.65 -9.48 43.44
N GLU A 18 7.45 -9.52 44.01
CA GLU A 18 6.20 -9.83 43.30
C GLU A 18 5.79 -8.70 42.37
N VAL A 19 5.85 -7.43 42.82
CA VAL A 19 5.59 -6.23 42.00
C VAL A 19 6.55 -6.22 40.81
N ALA A 20 7.86 -6.36 41.06
CA ALA A 20 8.85 -6.37 39.99
C ALA A 20 8.62 -7.51 38.97
N ARG A 21 8.08 -8.65 39.40
CA ARG A 21 7.74 -9.76 38.50
C ARG A 21 6.51 -9.43 37.64
N ALA A 22 5.46 -8.87 38.24
CA ALA A 22 4.27 -8.43 37.53
C ALA A 22 4.59 -7.33 36.51
N THR A 23 5.35 -6.30 36.92
CA THR A 23 5.77 -5.22 36.02
C THR A 23 6.60 -5.74 34.85
N ARG A 24 7.56 -6.65 35.09
CA ARG A 24 8.34 -7.26 33.98
C ARG A 24 7.45 -8.03 33.00
N ALA A 25 6.47 -8.80 33.50
CA ALA A 25 5.54 -9.52 32.64
C ALA A 25 4.72 -8.54 31.78
N LEU A 26 4.21 -7.46 32.38
CA LEU A 26 3.49 -6.40 31.66
C LEU A 26 4.36 -5.68 30.63
N SER A 27 5.63 -5.40 30.94
CA SER A 27 6.57 -4.79 29.97
C SER A 27 6.84 -5.73 28.78
N GLN A 28 6.94 -7.04 29.02
CA GLN A 28 7.07 -8.02 27.93
C GLN A 28 5.82 -8.06 27.05
N LEU A 29 4.62 -7.97 27.65
CA LEU A 29 3.38 -7.87 26.88
C LEU A 29 3.31 -6.58 26.05
N ARG A 30 3.76 -5.45 26.62
CA ARG A 30 3.81 -4.17 25.90
C ARG A 30 4.71 -4.22 24.66
N ALA A 31 5.79 -5.01 24.71
CA ALA A 31 6.71 -5.18 23.59
C ALA A 31 6.20 -6.15 22.50
N MET A 32 5.09 -6.86 22.75
CA MET A 32 4.48 -7.70 21.72
C MET A 32 3.79 -6.85 20.65
N PRO A 33 3.79 -7.29 19.38
CA PRO A 33 2.94 -6.71 18.35
C PRO A 33 1.47 -6.66 18.80
N TYR A 34 0.74 -5.65 18.34
CA TYR A 34 -0.69 -5.55 18.59
C TYR A 34 -1.44 -6.71 17.93
N GLY A 35 -2.51 -7.16 18.59
CA GLY A 35 -3.35 -8.25 18.09
C GLY A 35 -3.86 -9.17 19.19
N LEU A 36 -4.67 -10.17 18.77
CA LEU A 36 -5.41 -11.07 19.66
C LEU A 36 -4.54 -11.72 20.75
N ALA A 37 -3.32 -12.14 20.41
CA ALA A 37 -2.41 -12.76 21.36
C ALA A 37 -2.00 -11.79 22.48
N ARG A 38 -1.61 -10.56 22.14
CA ARG A 38 -1.27 -9.53 23.13
C ARG A 38 -2.47 -9.20 24.00
N THR A 39 -3.63 -8.96 23.39
CA THR A 39 -4.88 -8.62 24.10
C THR A 39 -5.30 -9.72 25.09
N ALA A 40 -5.37 -10.98 24.66
CA ALA A 40 -5.76 -12.08 25.54
C ALA A 40 -4.79 -12.28 26.71
N ASN A 41 -3.49 -12.09 26.47
CA ASN A 41 -2.49 -12.16 27.53
C ASN A 41 -2.59 -10.95 28.50
N ALA A 42 -2.82 -9.74 27.99
CA ALA A 42 -3.04 -8.56 28.82
C ALA A 42 -4.27 -8.73 29.73
N GLU A 43 -5.38 -9.24 29.19
CA GLU A 43 -6.57 -9.57 29.98
C GLU A 43 -6.25 -10.58 31.09
N ALA A 44 -5.53 -11.66 30.76
CA ALA A 44 -5.18 -12.69 31.72
C ALA A 44 -4.26 -12.16 32.84
N GLN A 45 -3.30 -11.29 32.51
CA GLN A 45 -2.43 -10.68 33.52
C GLN A 45 -3.18 -9.70 34.41
N VAL A 46 -4.07 -8.87 33.86
CA VAL A 46 -4.91 -7.96 34.67
C VAL A 46 -5.77 -8.77 35.63
N ARG A 47 -6.47 -9.81 35.16
CA ARG A 47 -7.26 -10.70 36.03
C ARG A 47 -6.41 -11.30 37.16
N ARG A 48 -5.20 -11.78 36.84
CA ARG A 48 -4.28 -12.34 37.84
C ARG A 48 -3.87 -11.32 38.90
N ILE A 49 -3.54 -10.10 38.50
CA ILE A 49 -3.15 -9.02 39.41
C ILE A 49 -4.32 -8.67 40.35
N GLU A 50 -5.55 -8.70 39.86
CA GLU A 50 -6.73 -8.42 40.67
C GLU A 50 -7.07 -9.55 41.66
N GLU A 51 -6.93 -10.80 41.23
CA GLU A 51 -7.26 -11.97 42.05
C GLU A 51 -6.20 -12.25 43.12
N SER A 52 -4.92 -12.11 42.77
CA SER A 52 -3.80 -12.59 43.59
C SER A 52 -2.83 -11.48 44.02
N GLY A 53 -2.94 -10.28 43.46
CA GLY A 53 -1.94 -9.23 43.63
C GLY A 53 -0.76 -9.34 42.64
N PRO A 54 0.19 -8.40 42.71
CA PRO A 54 0.25 -7.28 43.65
C PRO A 54 -0.50 -6.05 43.12
N ARG A 55 -1.34 -5.43 43.96
CA ARG A 55 -2.22 -4.31 43.58
C ARG A 55 -1.46 -3.09 43.02
N ALA A 56 -0.20 -2.90 43.41
CA ALA A 56 0.66 -1.83 42.90
C ALA A 56 0.99 -1.95 41.39
N ALA A 57 0.82 -3.12 40.77
CA ALA A 57 1.00 -3.28 39.32
C ALA A 57 -0.29 -3.07 38.52
N LEU A 58 -1.43 -2.79 39.19
CA LEU A 58 -2.73 -2.75 38.55
C LEU A 58 -2.92 -1.55 37.61
N ALA A 59 -2.35 -0.38 37.96
CA ALA A 59 -2.40 0.81 37.12
C ALA A 59 -1.72 0.54 35.77
N PHE A 60 -0.47 0.08 35.80
CA PHE A 60 0.24 -0.32 34.59
C PHE A 60 -0.50 -1.42 33.81
N GLY A 61 -1.02 -2.43 34.50
CA GLY A 61 -1.75 -3.53 33.86
C GLY A 61 -2.99 -3.08 33.11
N LEU A 62 -3.81 -2.22 33.73
CA LEU A 62 -4.99 -1.64 33.11
C LEU A 62 -4.63 -0.75 31.92
N PHE A 63 -3.55 0.04 32.01
CA PHE A 63 -3.05 0.83 30.89
C PHE A 63 -2.62 -0.05 29.70
N ILE A 64 -1.85 -1.12 29.93
CA ILE A 64 -1.47 -2.08 28.87
C ILE A 64 -2.69 -2.70 28.21
N LEU A 65 -3.73 -3.01 28.98
CA LEU A 65 -4.98 -3.55 28.43
C LEU A 65 -5.74 -2.51 27.59
N VAL A 66 -5.80 -1.25 28.02
CA VAL A 66 -6.35 -0.15 27.21
C VAL A 66 -5.58 -0.02 25.89
N GLU A 67 -4.25 0.08 25.95
CA GLU A 67 -3.37 0.18 24.78
C GLU A 67 -3.57 -1.02 23.83
N SER A 68 -3.70 -2.23 24.36
CA SER A 68 -3.88 -3.45 23.57
C SER A 68 -5.22 -3.49 22.84
N TYR A 69 -6.30 -3.02 23.46
CA TYR A 69 -7.60 -2.93 22.78
C TYR A 69 -7.65 -1.82 21.72
N VAL A 70 -7.08 -0.64 22.02
CA VAL A 70 -7.07 0.50 21.08
C VAL A 70 -6.35 0.14 19.79
N TRP A 71 -5.14 -0.39 19.89
CA TRP A 71 -4.31 -0.69 18.72
C TRP A 71 -4.51 -2.12 18.19
N GLY A 72 -5.26 -2.96 18.90
CA GLY A 72 -5.65 -4.30 18.48
C GLY A 72 -6.96 -4.36 17.68
N GLY A 73 -7.54 -3.22 17.32
CA GLY A 73 -8.79 -3.14 16.53
C GLY A 73 -10.08 -3.32 17.34
N GLU A 74 -10.02 -3.26 18.68
CA GLU A 74 -11.16 -3.48 19.58
C GLU A 74 -11.41 -2.25 20.47
N VAL A 75 -11.37 -1.05 19.88
CA VAL A 75 -11.43 0.24 20.59
C VAL A 75 -12.64 0.34 21.54
N GLU A 76 -13.80 -0.21 21.17
CA GLU A 76 -14.98 -0.23 22.04
C GLU A 76 -14.73 -0.95 23.38
N LYS A 77 -13.92 -2.00 23.38
CA LYS A 77 -13.57 -2.75 24.59
C LYS A 77 -12.62 -1.97 25.49
N ALA A 78 -11.84 -1.04 24.95
CA ALA A 78 -10.87 -0.23 25.70
C ALA A 78 -11.53 0.69 26.74
N TYR A 79 -12.80 1.09 26.55
CA TYR A 79 -13.49 1.97 27.49
C TYR A 79 -13.75 1.35 28.86
N VAL A 80 -13.93 0.03 28.93
CA VAL A 80 -14.15 -0.68 30.19
C VAL A 80 -12.91 -0.62 31.11
N PRO A 81 -11.71 -1.05 30.68
CA PRO A 81 -10.50 -0.91 31.48
C PRO A 81 -10.12 0.56 31.69
N PHE A 82 -10.40 1.47 30.74
CA PHE A 82 -10.15 2.89 30.96
C PHE A 82 -11.00 3.49 32.10
N ARG A 83 -12.30 3.19 32.17
CA ARG A 83 -13.14 3.59 33.32
C ARG A 83 -12.66 2.99 34.63
N ARG A 84 -12.15 1.75 34.60
CA ARG A 84 -11.56 1.10 35.78
C ARG A 84 -10.27 1.81 36.21
N LEU A 85 -9.45 2.26 35.26
CA LEU A 85 -8.24 3.02 35.53
C LEU A 85 -8.57 4.40 36.15
N ILE A 86 -9.59 5.09 35.63
CA ILE A 86 -10.12 6.34 36.23
C ILE A 86 -10.57 6.11 37.67
N ARG A 87 -11.34 5.05 37.91
CA ARG A 87 -11.80 4.71 39.27
C ARG A 87 -10.63 4.40 40.21
N LEU A 88 -9.62 3.68 39.72
CA LEU A 88 -8.43 3.37 40.50
C LEU A 88 -7.66 4.64 40.87
N TRP A 89 -7.55 5.60 39.94
CA TRP A 89 -6.97 6.91 40.20
C TRP A 89 -7.74 7.70 41.27
N ASP A 90 -9.07 7.68 41.21
CA ASP A 90 -9.92 8.40 42.17
C ASP A 90 -9.91 7.78 43.57
N GLU A 91 -9.85 6.45 43.66
CA GLU A 91 -9.90 5.71 44.93
C GLU A 91 -8.51 5.51 45.58
N SER A 92 -7.45 5.41 44.78
CA SER A 92 -6.12 5.02 45.24
C SER A 92 -4.99 5.62 44.37
N PRO A 93 -4.86 6.97 44.30
CA PRO A 93 -3.86 7.62 43.48
C PRO A 93 -2.41 7.28 43.88
N GLU A 94 -2.18 6.85 45.12
CA GLU A 94 -0.89 6.39 45.62
C GLU A 94 -0.35 5.11 44.96
N LEU A 95 -1.20 4.40 44.20
CA LEU A 95 -0.79 3.22 43.42
C LEU A 95 -0.13 3.57 42.08
N PHE A 96 -0.17 4.84 41.67
CA PHE A 96 0.40 5.29 40.41
C PHE A 96 1.79 5.86 40.67
N ASP A 97 2.81 5.22 40.12
CA ASP A 97 4.13 5.81 40.00
C ASP A 97 4.17 6.91 38.91
N GLU A 98 5.31 7.58 38.74
CA GLU A 98 5.42 8.67 37.77
C GLU A 98 5.12 8.23 36.33
N ALA A 99 5.54 7.03 35.94
CA ALA A 99 5.28 6.51 34.61
C ALA A 99 3.81 6.13 34.42
N ASP A 100 3.17 5.56 35.45
CA ASP A 100 1.74 5.27 35.45
C ASP A 100 0.89 6.55 35.40
N ARG A 101 1.32 7.63 36.08
CA ARG A 101 0.69 8.95 36.00
C ARG A 101 0.77 9.51 34.58
N GLU A 102 1.96 9.47 33.98
CA GLU A 102 2.16 9.90 32.60
C GLU A 102 1.26 9.10 31.64
N ASN A 103 1.30 7.77 31.72
CA ASN A 103 0.48 6.86 30.91
C ASN A 103 -1.02 7.10 31.10
N PHE A 104 -1.47 7.34 32.34
CA PHE A 104 -2.86 7.61 32.67
C PHE A 104 -3.36 8.88 31.97
N PHE A 105 -2.68 10.01 32.17
CA PHE A 105 -3.08 11.27 31.52
C PHE A 105 -2.91 11.19 30.01
N TRP A 106 -1.84 10.57 29.51
CA TRP A 106 -1.64 10.36 28.09
C TRP A 106 -2.78 9.56 27.43
N SER A 107 -3.32 8.56 28.13
CA SER A 107 -4.43 7.74 27.61
C SER A 107 -5.74 8.52 27.41
N PHE A 108 -5.98 9.62 28.14
CA PHE A 108 -7.16 10.46 27.92
C PHE A 108 -7.22 10.99 26.50
N LYS A 109 -6.06 11.35 25.92
CA LYS A 109 -6.03 11.98 24.59
C LYS A 109 -6.75 11.12 23.55
N TRP A 110 -6.39 9.84 23.44
CA TRP A 110 -6.94 8.94 22.44
C TRP A 110 -8.27 8.31 22.89
N MET A 111 -8.47 8.10 24.20
CA MET A 111 -9.74 7.58 24.72
C MET A 111 -10.87 8.60 24.59
N VAL A 112 -10.62 9.89 24.87
CA VAL A 112 -11.65 10.93 24.78
C VAL A 112 -11.94 11.29 23.33
N THR A 113 -10.91 11.46 22.49
CA THR A 113 -11.13 11.74 21.07
C THR A 113 -11.72 10.54 20.34
N GLY A 114 -11.42 9.32 20.78
CA GLY A 114 -12.02 8.10 20.24
C GLY A 114 -13.54 7.97 20.48
N LEU A 115 -14.11 8.70 21.45
CA LEU A 115 -15.57 8.63 21.70
C LEU A 115 -16.37 9.12 20.50
N VAL A 116 -15.80 10.04 19.71
CA VAL A 116 -16.48 10.60 18.54
C VAL A 116 -16.66 9.59 17.42
N GLU A 117 -15.86 8.52 17.43
CA GLU A 117 -15.84 7.45 16.43
C GLU A 117 -17.03 6.48 16.54
N LEU A 118 -17.80 6.59 17.64
CA LEU A 118 -18.90 5.69 18.00
C LEU A 118 -20.25 6.45 18.05
N PRO A 119 -21.25 6.11 17.20
CA PRO A 119 -22.52 6.82 17.19
C PRO A 119 -23.39 6.50 18.41
N GLN A 120 -23.20 5.34 19.04
CA GLN A 120 -23.98 4.91 20.21
C GLN A 120 -23.65 5.68 21.50
N ILE A 121 -22.51 6.40 21.56
CA ILE A 121 -22.12 7.20 22.72
C ILE A 121 -22.87 8.53 22.67
N PRO A 122 -23.72 8.88 23.65
CA PRO A 122 -24.50 10.12 23.60
C PRO A 122 -23.62 11.37 23.57
N ALA A 123 -24.01 12.41 22.81
CA ALA A 123 -23.30 13.69 22.75
C ALA A 123 -23.09 14.34 24.13
N SER A 124 -24.05 14.20 25.05
CA SER A 124 -23.91 14.70 26.41
C SER A 124 -22.82 13.97 27.20
N ALA A 125 -22.61 12.67 26.95
CA ALA A 125 -21.55 11.89 27.58
C ALA A 125 -20.16 12.31 27.07
N ILE A 126 -20.03 12.60 25.78
CA ILE A 126 -18.76 13.10 25.19
C ILE A 126 -18.40 14.45 25.81
N THR A 127 -19.34 15.41 25.79
CA THR A 127 -19.15 16.72 26.40
C THR A 127 -18.81 16.63 27.88
N ALA A 128 -19.51 15.77 28.65
CA ALA A 128 -19.22 15.57 30.07
C ALA A 128 -17.83 14.96 30.30
N THR A 129 -17.37 14.07 29.40
CA THR A 129 -16.05 13.46 29.49
C THR A 129 -14.93 14.46 29.19
N ILE A 130 -15.11 15.33 28.20
CA ILE A 130 -14.17 16.43 27.92
C ILE A 130 -14.08 17.38 29.12
N ALA A 131 -15.22 17.76 29.71
CA ALA A 131 -15.24 18.60 30.90
C ALA A 131 -14.61 17.91 32.14
N ASP A 132 -14.71 16.58 32.24
CA ASP A 132 -14.02 15.81 33.29
C ASP A 132 -12.51 15.76 33.06
N MET A 133 -12.07 15.54 31.81
CA MET A 133 -10.67 15.63 31.41
C MET A 133 -10.07 16.99 31.78
N GLU A 134 -10.75 18.09 31.42
CA GLU A 134 -10.33 19.46 31.78
C GLU A 134 -10.11 19.63 33.29
N ARG A 135 -11.10 19.22 34.10
CA ARG A 135 -10.98 19.30 35.57
C ARG A 135 -9.80 18.49 36.10
N ARG A 136 -9.60 17.26 35.61
CA ARG A 136 -8.52 16.37 36.06
C ARG A 136 -7.14 16.93 35.72
N TYR A 137 -6.97 17.43 34.49
CA TYR A 137 -5.75 18.08 34.05
C TYR A 137 -5.44 19.33 34.90
N ALA A 138 -6.45 20.14 35.20
CA ALA A 138 -6.30 21.33 36.04
C ALA A 138 -5.87 20.98 37.47
N VAL A 139 -6.52 19.98 38.09
CA VAL A 139 -6.19 19.51 39.45
C VAL A 139 -4.78 18.92 39.52
N ALA A 140 -4.34 18.23 38.46
CA ALA A 140 -3.00 17.66 38.38
C ALA A 140 -1.90 18.69 38.03
N GLY A 141 -2.27 19.91 37.61
CA GLY A 141 -1.33 20.94 37.18
C GLY A 141 -0.75 20.70 35.78
N ASN A 142 -1.45 19.93 34.94
CA ASN A 142 -1.04 19.64 33.56
C ASN A 142 -1.36 20.80 32.60
N GLY A 143 -0.68 20.82 31.46
CA GLY A 143 -1.03 21.74 30.36
C GLY A 143 -2.40 21.41 29.75
N MET A 144 -2.97 22.34 28.99
CA MET A 144 -4.35 22.22 28.48
C MET A 144 -4.42 21.85 27.00
N ASP A 145 -3.29 21.58 26.35
CA ASP A 145 -3.25 21.36 24.90
C ASP A 145 -4.11 20.17 24.48
N ALA A 146 -3.97 19.03 25.16
CA ALA A 146 -4.77 17.83 24.89
C ALA A 146 -6.29 18.06 25.10
N VAL A 147 -6.65 18.90 26.06
CA VAL A 147 -8.06 19.26 26.34
C VAL A 147 -8.61 20.16 25.24
N ALA A 148 -7.84 21.17 24.83
CA ALA A 148 -8.20 22.06 23.74
C ALA A 148 -8.35 21.29 22.42
N TYR A 149 -7.45 20.33 22.15
CA TYR A 149 -7.56 19.42 21.01
C TYR A 149 -8.85 18.58 21.07
N ALA A 150 -9.15 17.94 22.20
CA ALA A 150 -10.37 17.13 22.34
C ALA A 150 -11.66 17.96 22.14
N ALA A 151 -11.69 19.20 22.65
CA ALA A 151 -12.78 20.12 22.43
C ALA A 151 -12.90 20.53 20.95
N TYR A 152 -11.79 20.84 20.28
CA TYR A 152 -11.74 21.11 18.84
C TYR A 152 -12.25 19.92 18.02
N ARG A 153 -11.75 18.70 18.25
CA ARG A 153 -12.19 17.49 17.52
C ARG A 153 -13.67 17.23 17.70
N TRP A 154 -14.21 17.52 18.88
CA TRP A 154 -15.65 17.41 19.13
C TRP A 154 -16.47 18.47 18.38
N ALA A 155 -16.02 19.71 18.39
CA ALA A 155 -16.64 20.81 17.65
C ALA A 155 -16.61 20.57 16.13
N GLU A 156 -15.46 20.13 15.60
CA GLU A 156 -15.29 19.75 14.19
C GLU A 156 -16.24 18.62 13.81
N HIS A 157 -16.27 17.55 14.61
CA HIS A 157 -17.13 16.41 14.33
C HIS A 157 -18.61 16.81 14.18
N ARG A 158 -19.06 17.78 14.98
CA ARG A 158 -20.45 18.28 15.00
C ARG A 158 -20.73 19.38 13.97
N GLU A 159 -19.73 19.84 13.24
CA GLU A 159 -19.80 21.07 12.42
C GLU A 159 -20.31 22.26 13.25
N ASP A 160 -19.84 22.40 14.50
CA ASP A 160 -20.26 23.47 15.41
C ASP A 160 -19.86 24.84 14.85
N PRO A 161 -20.73 25.87 14.91
CA PRO A 161 -20.36 27.24 14.53
C PRO A 161 -19.07 27.76 15.18
N ASP A 162 -18.72 27.27 16.38
CA ASP A 162 -17.53 27.68 17.12
C ASP A 162 -16.26 26.87 16.77
N VAL A 163 -16.29 25.97 15.78
CA VAL A 163 -15.15 25.12 15.42
C VAL A 163 -13.86 25.91 15.14
N GLU A 164 -13.95 27.08 14.50
CA GLU A 164 -12.77 27.90 14.18
C GLU A 164 -12.14 28.46 15.46
N ARG A 165 -12.96 28.92 16.40
CA ARG A 165 -12.50 29.41 17.71
C ARG A 165 -11.85 28.29 18.51
N ALA A 166 -12.40 27.07 18.45
CA ALA A 166 -11.81 25.91 19.11
C ALA A 166 -10.48 25.50 18.46
N PHE A 167 -10.37 25.56 17.13
CA PHE A 167 -9.14 25.31 16.39
C PHE A 167 -8.05 26.34 16.73
N GLU A 168 -8.39 27.64 16.78
CA GLU A 168 -7.46 28.70 17.17
C GLU A 168 -6.99 28.54 18.63
N LEU A 169 -7.91 28.22 19.54
CA LEU A 169 -7.57 27.96 20.94
C LEU A 169 -6.57 26.81 21.06
N TRP A 170 -6.85 25.67 20.42
CA TRP A 170 -5.92 24.55 20.41
C TRP A 170 -4.57 24.93 19.78
N SER A 171 -4.57 25.50 18.58
CA SER A 171 -3.35 25.87 17.84
C SER A 171 -2.46 26.89 18.55
N THR A 172 -2.99 27.62 19.52
CA THR A 172 -2.25 28.63 20.31
C THR A 172 -2.01 28.21 21.76
N THR A 173 -2.55 27.07 22.19
CA THR A 173 -2.31 26.53 23.53
C THR A 173 -0.86 26.04 23.60
N PRO A 174 -0.09 26.42 24.63
CA PRO A 174 1.29 25.95 24.77
C PRO A 174 1.36 24.43 24.86
N ARG A 175 2.27 23.83 24.09
CA ARG A 175 2.54 22.39 24.13
C ARG A 175 3.01 21.95 25.51
N ASP A 176 2.63 20.75 25.89
CA ASP A 176 2.99 20.10 27.14
C ASP A 176 3.27 18.59 26.92
N PRO A 177 3.72 17.83 27.93
CA PRO A 177 4.01 16.39 27.77
C PRO A 177 2.83 15.55 27.27
N TYR A 178 1.59 16.03 27.37
CA TYR A 178 0.37 15.34 26.93
C TYR A 178 -0.13 15.80 25.56
N SER A 179 0.59 16.72 24.90
CA SER A 179 0.25 17.23 23.58
C SER A 179 0.15 16.15 22.50
N GLN A 180 -0.46 16.52 21.37
CA GLN A 180 -0.31 15.74 20.16
C GLN A 180 1.17 15.59 19.77
N CYS A 181 1.52 14.45 19.17
CA CYS A 181 2.87 14.32 18.63
C CYS A 181 3.10 15.44 17.60
N GLU A 182 4.32 15.99 17.47
CA GLU A 182 4.55 17.14 16.60
C GLU A 182 4.10 16.88 15.15
N ALA A 183 4.36 15.67 14.63
CA ALA A 183 3.89 15.25 13.31
C ALA A 183 2.35 15.21 13.21
N CYS A 184 1.70 14.62 14.22
CA CYS A 184 0.25 14.42 14.28
C CYS A 184 -0.48 15.77 14.33
N GLU A 185 0.03 16.71 15.13
CA GLU A 185 -0.52 18.06 15.24
C GLU A 185 -0.43 18.82 13.91
N LEU A 186 0.69 18.70 13.21
CA LEU A 186 0.85 19.27 11.87
C LEU A 186 -0.17 18.68 10.89
N GLY A 187 -0.32 17.35 10.89
CA GLY A 187 -1.31 16.63 10.08
C GLY A 187 -2.74 17.09 10.38
N ASP A 188 -3.15 17.06 11.65
CA ASP A 188 -4.49 17.49 12.09
C ASP A 188 -4.78 18.96 11.72
N ARG A 189 -3.80 19.85 11.85
CA ARG A 189 -3.95 21.25 11.43
C ARG A 189 -4.08 21.38 9.91
N ALA A 190 -3.31 20.62 9.14
CA ALA A 190 -3.42 20.62 7.69
C ALA A 190 -4.78 20.07 7.22
N VAL A 191 -5.31 19.04 7.88
CA VAL A 191 -6.67 18.53 7.64
C VAL A 191 -7.71 19.62 7.86
N HIS A 192 -7.67 20.31 9.00
CA HIS A 192 -8.59 21.43 9.26
C HIS A 192 -8.53 22.50 8.16
N LEU A 193 -7.33 22.93 7.80
CA LEU A 193 -7.12 23.95 6.76
C LEU A 193 -7.71 23.48 5.42
N ALA A 194 -7.43 22.25 5.00
CA ALA A 194 -7.95 21.68 3.76
C ALA A 194 -9.48 21.56 3.77
N ASP A 195 -10.07 21.09 4.87
CA ASP A 195 -11.54 20.95 5.02
C ASP A 195 -12.25 22.32 4.97
N ARG A 196 -11.56 23.40 5.33
CA ARG A 196 -12.05 24.79 5.22
C ARG A 196 -11.75 25.45 3.87
N GLY A 197 -11.19 24.71 2.91
CA GLY A 197 -10.80 25.21 1.59
C GLY A 197 -9.54 26.09 1.61
N ARG A 198 -8.79 26.12 2.71
CA ARG A 198 -7.54 26.89 2.89
C ARG A 198 -6.35 26.07 2.40
N PHE A 199 -6.44 25.57 1.16
CA PHE A 199 -5.50 24.60 0.59
C PHE A 199 -4.05 25.12 0.54
N ALA A 200 -3.85 26.39 0.17
CA ALA A 200 -2.51 26.99 0.12
C ALA A 200 -1.83 26.99 1.50
N GLU A 201 -2.58 27.31 2.56
CA GLU A 201 -2.06 27.29 3.92
C GLU A 201 -1.74 25.87 4.39
N ALA A 202 -2.55 24.87 4.00
CA ALA A 202 -2.27 23.46 4.29
C ALA A 202 -0.99 22.99 3.59
N VAL A 203 -0.79 23.36 2.33
CA VAL A 203 0.44 23.07 1.57
C VAL A 203 1.65 23.70 2.24
N ASP A 204 1.59 25.00 2.54
CA ASP A 204 2.69 25.72 3.19
C ASP A 204 3.03 25.12 4.55
N LEU A 205 2.02 24.69 5.32
CA LEU A 205 2.23 24.04 6.62
C LEU A 205 2.98 22.71 6.48
N ILE A 206 2.64 21.90 5.49
CA ILE A 206 3.21 20.56 5.28
C ILE A 206 4.62 20.63 4.67
N GLU A 207 4.87 21.55 3.75
CA GLU A 207 6.15 21.61 3.04
C GLU A 207 7.26 22.29 3.83
N ASN A 208 6.89 23.19 4.76
CA ASN A 208 7.85 23.90 5.61
C ASN A 208 8.08 23.21 6.96
N VAL A 209 7.77 21.91 7.08
CA VAL A 209 8.01 21.13 8.29
C VAL A 209 9.52 21.02 8.55
N PRO A 210 10.01 21.40 9.74
CA PRO A 210 11.43 21.29 10.07
C PRO A 210 11.93 19.83 9.94
N PRO A 211 13.20 19.60 9.54
CA PRO A 211 13.76 18.25 9.35
C PRO A 211 13.79 17.33 10.58
N THR A 212 13.34 17.80 11.74
CA THR A 212 13.47 17.11 13.03
C THR A 212 12.28 16.19 13.37
N THR A 213 11.32 16.01 12.47
CA THR A 213 10.09 15.29 12.79
C THR A 213 10.35 13.80 12.98
N ARG A 214 10.18 13.32 14.22
CA ARG A 214 9.99 11.90 14.49
C ARG A 214 8.60 11.52 13.97
N TRP A 215 8.57 10.64 12.99
CA TRP A 215 7.33 10.10 12.43
C TRP A 215 6.71 9.11 13.41
N CYS A 216 5.38 9.16 13.53
CA CYS A 216 4.61 8.21 14.34
C CYS A 216 4.05 7.10 13.45
N ALA A 217 3.18 6.24 13.98
CA ALA A 217 2.58 5.15 13.21
C ALA A 217 1.63 5.61 12.08
N THR A 218 1.21 6.89 12.04
CA THR A 218 0.26 7.42 11.06
C THR A 218 0.86 8.47 10.11
N GLU A 219 1.89 9.20 10.55
CA GLU A 219 2.58 10.20 9.72
C GLU A 219 3.89 9.63 9.17
N PRO A 220 4.31 10.00 7.95
CA PRO A 220 3.82 11.10 7.12
C PRO A 220 2.70 10.70 6.13
N ALA A 221 2.20 9.46 6.18
CA ALA A 221 1.24 8.97 5.19
C ALA A 221 -0.06 9.81 5.16
N ASP A 222 -0.61 10.20 6.31
CA ASP A 222 -1.85 10.99 6.37
C ASP A 222 -1.65 12.42 5.83
N MET A 223 -0.65 13.15 6.31
CA MET A 223 -0.36 14.51 5.84
C MET A 223 0.00 14.54 4.35
N LEU A 224 0.70 13.54 3.82
CA LEU A 224 1.03 13.48 2.39
C LEU A 224 -0.22 13.22 1.54
N ALA A 225 -1.18 12.45 2.04
CA ALA A 225 -2.47 12.27 1.36
C ALA A 225 -3.31 13.56 1.35
N VAL A 226 -3.25 14.37 2.43
CA VAL A 226 -3.83 15.73 2.47
C VAL A 226 -3.14 16.65 1.47
N LEU A 227 -1.80 16.65 1.45
CA LEU A 227 -1.01 17.45 0.51
C LEU A 227 -1.39 17.17 -0.94
N ALA A 228 -1.54 15.89 -1.30
CA ALA A 228 -1.87 15.49 -2.66
C ALA A 228 -3.24 16.04 -3.11
N LEU A 229 -4.27 15.96 -2.26
CA LEU A 229 -5.59 16.53 -2.55
C LEU A 229 -5.55 18.06 -2.60
N ALA A 230 -4.88 18.71 -1.65
CA ALA A 230 -4.75 20.17 -1.63
C ALA A 230 -4.04 20.69 -2.90
N ARG A 231 -3.00 20.01 -3.39
CA ARG A 231 -2.33 20.31 -4.66
C ARG A 231 -3.28 20.11 -5.86
N LEU A 232 -4.11 19.06 -5.87
CA LEU A 232 -5.11 18.87 -6.91
C LEU A 232 -6.13 20.02 -6.93
N ASP A 233 -6.63 20.43 -5.76
CA ASP A 233 -7.60 21.52 -5.62
C ASP A 233 -7.01 22.90 -5.98
N LEU A 234 -5.70 23.09 -5.82
CA LEU A 234 -4.97 24.27 -6.30
C LEU A 234 -4.65 24.22 -7.81
N GLY A 235 -5.00 23.16 -8.52
CA GLY A 235 -4.69 22.99 -9.95
C GLY A 235 -3.22 22.70 -10.23
N GLN A 236 -2.55 22.01 -9.31
CA GLN A 236 -1.13 21.63 -9.36
C GLN A 236 -0.99 20.11 -9.49
N PRO A 237 -1.38 19.51 -10.64
CA PRO A 237 -1.49 18.07 -10.79
C PRO A 237 -0.14 17.34 -10.70
N ARG A 238 0.95 17.96 -11.15
CA ARG A 238 2.29 17.35 -11.09
C ARG A 238 2.75 17.19 -9.65
N GLU A 239 2.60 18.24 -8.86
CA GLU A 239 2.91 18.26 -7.43
C GLU A 239 1.99 17.31 -6.65
N ALA A 240 0.72 17.21 -7.05
CA ALA A 240 -0.23 16.24 -6.49
C ALA A 240 0.23 14.79 -6.72
N VAL A 241 0.73 14.44 -7.92
CA VAL A 241 1.30 13.11 -8.21
C VAL A 241 2.54 12.84 -7.38
N GLY A 242 3.44 13.82 -7.23
CA GLY A 242 4.62 13.68 -6.37
C GLY A 242 4.25 13.42 -4.90
N ALA A 243 3.27 14.17 -4.37
CA ALA A 243 2.76 13.96 -3.01
C ALA A 243 2.07 12.58 -2.87
N HIS A 244 1.30 12.16 -3.87
CA HIS A 244 0.68 10.84 -3.92
C HIS A 244 1.70 9.71 -3.85
N ARG A 245 2.77 9.76 -4.65
CA ARG A 245 3.82 8.73 -4.66
C ARG A 245 4.48 8.59 -3.30
N ARG A 246 4.80 9.72 -2.65
CA ARG A 246 5.32 9.75 -1.28
C ARG A 246 4.33 9.17 -0.27
N ALA A 247 3.03 9.48 -0.40
CA ALA A 247 1.99 8.94 0.46
C ALA A 247 1.84 7.41 0.31
N VAL A 248 1.88 6.90 -0.92
CA VAL A 248 1.82 5.46 -1.21
C VAL A 248 3.03 4.73 -0.64
N ALA A 249 4.23 5.29 -0.79
CA ALA A 249 5.43 4.72 -0.17
C ALA A 249 5.29 4.66 1.36
N ALA A 250 4.85 5.74 2.01
CA ALA A 250 4.64 5.76 3.45
C ALA A 250 3.52 4.81 3.92
N LEU A 251 2.51 4.56 3.09
CA LEU A 251 1.43 3.61 3.38
C LEU A 251 1.88 2.14 3.32
N ALA A 252 2.91 1.83 2.53
CA ALA A 252 3.42 0.46 2.41
C ALA A 252 4.04 -0.04 3.73
N ASP A 253 4.61 0.88 4.52
CA ASP A 253 5.26 0.59 5.80
C ASP A 253 4.31 0.77 7.01
N ALA A 254 3.04 1.12 6.78
CA ALA A 254 2.11 1.42 7.86
C ALA A 254 1.56 0.15 8.54
N GLU A 255 1.66 0.09 9.87
CA GLU A 255 1.15 -1.04 10.67
C GLU A 255 -0.37 -0.97 10.94
N SER A 256 -1.01 0.18 10.71
CA SER A 256 -2.45 0.39 10.93
C SER A 256 -3.25 0.47 9.62
N ASP A 257 -4.58 0.44 9.73
CA ASP A 257 -5.47 0.50 8.57
C ASP A 257 -5.38 1.79 7.76
N MET A 258 -4.94 2.90 8.36
CA MET A 258 -4.73 4.18 7.68
C MET A 258 -5.94 4.62 6.82
N VAL A 259 -7.15 4.40 7.33
CA VAL A 259 -8.42 4.57 6.59
C VAL A 259 -8.54 5.96 5.96
N ALA A 260 -8.15 7.02 6.67
CA ALA A 260 -8.24 8.39 6.17
C ALA A 260 -7.31 8.64 4.97
N ALA A 261 -6.03 8.25 5.08
CA ALA A 261 -5.07 8.35 3.99
C ALA A 261 -5.50 7.52 2.75
N ARG A 262 -6.00 6.30 2.95
CA ARG A 262 -6.53 5.45 1.88
C ARG A 262 -7.77 6.03 1.20
N ALA A 263 -8.69 6.59 1.99
CA ALA A 263 -9.86 7.30 1.48
C ALA A 263 -9.47 8.52 0.62
N ARG A 264 -8.51 9.34 1.10
CA ARG A 264 -8.00 10.50 0.34
C ARG A 264 -7.26 10.07 -0.93
N ARG A 265 -6.50 8.97 -0.90
CA ARG A 265 -5.87 8.37 -2.09
C ARG A 265 -6.92 8.00 -3.14
N LEU A 266 -8.00 7.33 -2.73
CA LEU A 266 -9.08 6.93 -3.63
C LEU A 266 -9.78 8.16 -4.25
N GLU A 267 -10.09 9.16 -3.43
CA GLU A 267 -10.69 10.41 -3.90
C GLU A 267 -9.77 11.13 -4.90
N LEU A 268 -8.48 11.26 -4.58
CA LEU A 268 -7.49 11.92 -5.43
C LEU A 268 -7.44 11.28 -6.82
N LEU A 269 -7.27 9.96 -6.88
CA LEU A 269 -7.15 9.22 -8.14
C LEU A 269 -8.41 9.37 -9.00
N ALA A 270 -9.58 9.23 -8.37
CA ALA A 270 -10.86 9.34 -9.05
C ALA A 270 -11.14 10.76 -9.57
N ARG A 271 -10.96 11.79 -8.72
CA ARG A 271 -11.13 13.20 -9.12
C ARG A 271 -10.06 13.63 -10.13
N GLY A 272 -8.86 13.10 -10.01
CA GLY A 272 -7.75 13.30 -10.94
C GLY A 272 -7.91 12.58 -12.28
N GLY A 273 -8.93 11.74 -12.45
CA GLY A 273 -9.23 11.04 -13.70
C GLY A 273 -8.45 9.74 -13.93
N ALA A 274 -7.66 9.28 -12.96
CA ALA A 274 -6.91 8.02 -12.99
C ALA A 274 -7.81 6.83 -12.59
N VAL A 275 -8.80 6.53 -13.43
CA VAL A 275 -9.87 5.56 -13.14
C VAL A 275 -9.34 4.17 -12.78
N GLU A 276 -8.41 3.64 -13.58
CA GLU A 276 -7.86 2.29 -13.33
C GLU A 276 -7.14 2.22 -11.98
N LEU A 277 -6.29 3.22 -11.68
CA LEU A 277 -5.59 3.29 -10.41
C LEU A 277 -6.56 3.46 -9.22
N ALA A 278 -7.66 4.18 -9.41
CA ALA A 278 -8.68 4.32 -8.38
C ALA A 278 -9.39 2.97 -8.09
N LEU A 279 -9.73 2.21 -9.14
CA LEU A 279 -10.34 0.88 -8.99
C LEU A 279 -9.36 -0.14 -8.39
N GLU A 280 -8.08 -0.09 -8.76
CA GLU A 280 -7.03 -0.89 -8.15
C GLU A 280 -6.88 -0.56 -6.65
N ALA A 281 -6.81 0.73 -6.29
CA ALA A 281 -6.75 1.17 -4.90
C ALA A 281 -7.99 0.71 -4.09
N LEU A 282 -9.19 0.84 -4.67
CA LEU A 282 -10.42 0.36 -4.03
C LEU A 282 -10.42 -1.16 -3.82
N THR A 283 -9.90 -1.92 -4.78
CA THR A 283 -9.79 -3.38 -4.68
C THR A 283 -8.81 -3.79 -3.58
N GLN A 284 -7.66 -3.11 -3.49
CA GLN A 284 -6.65 -3.32 -2.44
C GLN A 284 -7.22 -3.07 -1.03
N ASP A 285 -8.10 -2.07 -0.92
CA ASP A 285 -8.64 -1.59 0.35
C ASP A 285 -10.07 -2.08 0.63
N ALA A 286 -10.59 -3.04 -0.14
CA ALA A 286 -11.99 -3.47 -0.11
C ALA A 286 -12.47 -3.94 1.28
N ARG A 287 -11.58 -4.51 2.09
CA ARG A 287 -11.87 -4.92 3.48
C ARG A 287 -12.45 -3.78 4.34
N LEU A 288 -12.07 -2.52 4.05
CA LEU A 288 -12.53 -1.34 4.80
C LEU A 288 -14.00 -1.01 4.54
N LEU A 289 -14.61 -1.55 3.48
CA LEU A 289 -16.04 -1.39 3.18
C LEU A 289 -16.93 -2.05 4.24
N VAL A 290 -16.44 -3.11 4.87
CA VAL A 290 -17.19 -3.94 5.82
C VAL A 290 -16.56 -3.99 7.21
N GLY A 291 -15.24 -3.86 7.33
CA GLY A 291 -14.52 -4.12 8.58
C GLY A 291 -13.46 -3.08 8.96
N ALA A 292 -13.72 -1.79 8.74
CA ALA A 292 -12.86 -0.73 9.29
C ALA A 292 -12.92 -0.66 10.82
N ASP A 293 -11.85 -0.15 11.45
CA ASP A 293 -11.64 -0.10 12.92
C ASP A 293 -12.73 0.62 13.73
N SER A 294 -13.50 1.52 13.10
CA SER A 294 -14.59 2.24 13.74
C SER A 294 -15.76 2.51 12.79
N PRO A 295 -16.99 2.70 13.31
CA PRO A 295 -18.14 3.14 12.52
C PRO A 295 -17.89 4.47 11.79
N LEU A 296 -17.21 5.44 12.40
CA LEU A 296 -16.90 6.72 11.73
C LEU A 296 -15.82 6.55 10.66
N GLY A 297 -14.80 5.73 10.90
CA GLY A 297 -13.79 5.36 9.91
C GLY A 297 -14.44 4.69 8.69
N ARG A 298 -15.35 3.74 8.93
CA ARG A 298 -16.15 3.10 7.89
C ARG A 298 -17.00 4.11 7.11
N LEU A 299 -17.68 5.03 7.80
CA LEU A 299 -18.44 6.10 7.16
C LEU A 299 -17.56 6.99 6.28
N ARG A 300 -16.37 7.41 6.78
CA ARG A 300 -15.40 8.21 6.01
C ARG A 300 -14.97 7.47 4.74
N PHE A 301 -14.64 6.19 4.84
CA PHE A 301 -14.23 5.38 3.69
C PHE A 301 -15.38 5.21 2.69
N LEU A 302 -16.59 4.84 3.14
CA LEU A 302 -17.77 4.72 2.28
C LEU A 302 -18.11 6.05 1.58
N THR A 303 -17.98 7.18 2.28
CA THR A 303 -18.20 8.51 1.69
C THR A 303 -17.17 8.79 0.59
N ALA A 304 -15.90 8.46 0.80
CA ALA A 304 -14.87 8.61 -0.23
C ALA A 304 -15.10 7.69 -1.43
N VAL A 305 -15.60 6.47 -1.21
CA VAL A 305 -16.02 5.56 -2.30
C VAL A 305 -17.17 6.16 -3.10
N VAL A 306 -18.19 6.71 -2.43
CA VAL A 306 -19.29 7.43 -3.09
C VAL A 306 -18.73 8.62 -3.89
N THR A 307 -17.87 9.45 -3.31
CA THR A 307 -17.20 10.56 -4.00
C THR A 307 -16.46 10.09 -5.25
N ALA A 308 -15.63 9.06 -5.11
CA ALA A 308 -14.77 8.55 -6.17
C ALA A 308 -15.57 7.96 -7.33
N LEU A 309 -16.48 7.01 -7.03
CA LEU A 309 -17.30 6.38 -8.05
C LEU A 309 -18.21 7.41 -8.75
N THR A 310 -18.78 8.37 -8.00
CA THR A 310 -19.54 9.49 -8.60
C THR A 310 -18.70 10.35 -9.53
N ALA A 311 -17.49 10.74 -9.12
CA ALA A 311 -16.61 11.58 -9.94
C ALA A 311 -16.19 10.86 -11.25
N MET A 312 -16.02 9.54 -11.20
CA MET A 312 -15.65 8.75 -12.38
C MET A 312 -16.83 8.52 -13.33
N THR A 313 -18.04 8.27 -12.82
CA THR A 313 -19.24 7.98 -13.66
C THR A 313 -19.83 9.24 -14.28
N THR A 314 -19.92 10.35 -13.54
CA THR A 314 -20.50 11.61 -14.04
C THR A 314 -19.64 12.29 -15.11
N ALA A 315 -18.34 12.02 -15.15
CA ALA A 315 -17.45 12.48 -16.21
C ALA A 315 -17.78 11.84 -17.57
N GLY A 316 -18.25 10.59 -17.58
CA GLY A 316 -18.61 9.86 -18.80
C GLY A 316 -19.82 10.41 -19.54
N GLU A 317 -20.71 11.13 -18.85
CA GLU A 317 -21.88 11.78 -19.46
C GLU A 317 -21.48 13.08 -20.20
N ALA A 318 -20.48 13.81 -19.69
CA ALA A 318 -20.03 15.09 -20.26
C ALA A 318 -19.02 14.96 -21.41
N SER A 319 -18.21 13.89 -21.44
CA SER A 319 -17.20 13.63 -22.48
C SER A 319 -17.74 12.92 -23.74
N SER A 320 -19.05 12.73 -23.84
CA SER A 320 -19.73 12.09 -24.98
C SER A 320 -19.65 12.88 -26.31
N HIS A 321 -18.86 13.95 -26.36
CA HIS A 321 -18.54 14.69 -27.59
C HIS A 321 -17.20 14.25 -28.24
N GLU A 322 -16.42 13.37 -27.60
CA GLU A 322 -15.19 12.79 -28.16
C GLU A 322 -15.13 11.29 -27.88
N GLY A 323 -15.95 10.51 -28.59
CA GLY A 323 -15.66 9.15 -29.08
C GLY A 323 -15.24 8.01 -28.13
N SER A 324 -15.13 8.19 -26.81
CA SER A 324 -14.78 7.09 -25.90
C SER A 324 -16.01 6.53 -25.19
N ASP A 325 -16.45 5.34 -25.62
CA ASP A 325 -17.52 4.54 -24.97
C ASP A 325 -17.21 4.18 -23.50
N ALA A 326 -15.97 4.39 -23.05
CA ALA A 326 -15.50 4.04 -21.71
C ALA A 326 -16.29 4.73 -20.58
N GLY A 327 -16.78 5.95 -20.81
CA GLY A 327 -17.56 6.69 -19.81
C GLY A 327 -18.97 6.15 -19.58
N LEU A 328 -19.64 5.67 -20.65
CA LEU A 328 -20.99 5.09 -20.57
C LEU A 328 -20.98 3.66 -20.01
N LEU A 329 -19.88 2.93 -20.18
CA LEU A 329 -19.75 1.54 -19.74
C LEU A 329 -19.27 1.40 -18.29
N LEU A 330 -18.71 2.45 -17.69
CA LEU A 330 -18.13 2.36 -16.35
C LEU A 330 -19.13 1.89 -15.29
N PRO A 331 -20.39 2.36 -15.21
CA PRO A 331 -21.37 1.82 -14.26
C PRO A 331 -21.61 0.32 -14.42
N SER A 332 -21.58 -0.19 -15.64
CA SER A 332 -21.78 -1.61 -15.97
C SER A 332 -20.50 -2.44 -15.87
N ARG A 333 -19.34 -1.81 -15.58
CA ARG A 333 -18.05 -2.50 -15.49
C ARG A 333 -18.08 -3.51 -14.35
N PRO A 334 -17.70 -4.77 -14.61
CA PRO A 334 -17.58 -5.78 -13.56
C PRO A 334 -16.55 -5.38 -12.51
N LEU A 335 -16.94 -5.48 -11.23
CA LEU A 335 -16.08 -5.28 -10.07
C LEU A 335 -16.65 -6.09 -8.91
N ALA A 336 -16.17 -7.31 -8.74
CA ALA A 336 -16.51 -8.16 -7.61
C ALA A 336 -15.49 -7.94 -6.49
N LEU A 337 -15.98 -7.57 -5.29
CA LEU A 337 -15.15 -7.36 -4.11
C LEU A 337 -15.50 -8.40 -3.04
N PRO A 338 -14.52 -8.93 -2.28
CA PRO A 338 -14.77 -9.87 -1.19
C PRO A 338 -15.75 -9.29 -0.16
N ASP A 339 -16.67 -10.12 0.33
CA ASP A 339 -17.65 -9.78 1.37
C ASP A 339 -18.60 -8.60 1.05
N VAL A 340 -18.62 -8.15 -0.21
CA VAL A 340 -19.51 -7.08 -0.69
C VAL A 340 -20.46 -7.66 -1.74
N PRO A 341 -21.79 -7.60 -1.55
CA PRO A 341 -22.77 -8.25 -2.42
C PRO A 341 -23.06 -7.40 -3.68
N THR A 342 -22.02 -7.13 -4.49
CA THR A 342 -22.11 -6.32 -5.71
C THR A 342 -21.24 -6.91 -6.81
N ALA A 343 -21.70 -6.82 -8.06
CA ALA A 343 -20.99 -7.33 -9.23
C ALA A 343 -20.46 -6.24 -10.16
N THR A 344 -20.97 -5.00 -10.04
CA THR A 344 -20.59 -3.88 -10.92
C THR A 344 -20.24 -2.61 -10.15
N VAL A 345 -19.55 -1.68 -10.80
CA VAL A 345 -19.22 -0.35 -10.23
C VAL A 345 -20.49 0.42 -9.85
N GLY A 346 -21.54 0.37 -10.66
CA GLY A 346 -22.82 1.04 -10.39
C GLY A 346 -23.54 0.45 -9.17
N GLU A 347 -23.56 -0.87 -9.05
CA GLU A 347 -24.09 -1.56 -7.87
C GLU A 347 -23.29 -1.23 -6.60
N LEU A 348 -21.96 -1.16 -6.71
CA LEU A 348 -21.08 -0.77 -5.61
C LEU A 348 -21.34 0.66 -5.14
N LEU A 349 -21.53 1.61 -6.06
CA LEU A 349 -21.91 2.98 -5.72
C LEU A 349 -23.23 3.03 -4.95
N ALA A 350 -24.26 2.34 -5.44
CA ALA A 350 -25.57 2.31 -4.77
C ALA A 350 -25.47 1.66 -3.37
N TRP A 351 -24.78 0.53 -3.27
CA TRP A 351 -24.57 -0.15 -1.99
C TRP A 351 -23.78 0.69 -0.99
N ALA A 352 -22.69 1.33 -1.43
CA ALA A 352 -21.85 2.16 -0.58
C ALA A 352 -22.62 3.39 -0.09
N ASP A 353 -23.43 4.00 -0.95
CA ASP A 353 -24.29 5.12 -0.61
C ASP A 353 -25.34 4.75 0.44
N ASP A 354 -25.96 3.56 0.31
CA ASP A 354 -26.93 3.06 1.28
C ASP A 354 -26.29 2.81 2.65
N ARG A 355 -25.15 2.13 2.69
CA ARG A 355 -24.41 1.87 3.94
C ARG A 355 -23.88 3.16 4.58
N ALA A 356 -23.41 4.11 3.77
CA ALA A 356 -22.99 5.42 4.27
C ALA A 356 -24.16 6.19 4.89
N ARG A 357 -25.35 6.12 4.28
CA ARG A 357 -26.56 6.80 4.78
C ARG A 357 -27.00 6.27 6.14
N GLU A 358 -26.94 4.96 6.36
CA GLU A 358 -27.26 4.34 7.65
C GLU A 358 -26.35 4.87 8.76
N LEU A 359 -25.04 4.87 8.54
CA LEU A 359 -24.06 5.39 9.51
C LEU A 359 -24.18 6.91 9.69
N ALA A 360 -24.33 7.66 8.60
CA ALA A 360 -24.50 9.11 8.65
C ALA A 360 -25.72 9.51 9.50
N THR A 361 -26.85 8.82 9.30
CA THR A 361 -28.08 9.04 10.07
C THR A 361 -27.83 8.83 11.57
N ALA A 362 -27.17 7.73 11.95
CA ALA A 362 -26.89 7.44 13.36
C ALA A 362 -26.01 8.52 14.03
N PHE A 363 -24.98 9.02 13.33
CA PHE A 363 -24.14 10.10 13.84
C PHE A 363 -24.87 11.44 13.93
N ASP A 364 -25.70 11.75 12.93
CA ASP A 364 -26.47 12.99 12.86
C ASP A 364 -27.56 13.04 13.94
N GLU A 365 -28.24 11.91 14.20
CA GLU A 365 -29.17 11.75 15.32
C GLU A 365 -28.46 11.96 16.66
N ARG A 366 -27.26 11.37 16.85
CA ARG A 366 -26.45 11.60 18.06
C ARG A 366 -26.07 13.07 18.22
N ASN A 367 -25.75 13.75 17.12
CA ASN A 367 -25.30 15.14 17.14
C ASN A 367 -26.43 16.15 17.29
N GLY A 368 -27.65 15.79 16.90
CA GLY A 368 -28.77 16.71 16.78
C GLY A 368 -28.63 17.65 15.57
N GLY A 369 -28.14 17.12 14.45
CA GLY A 369 -27.91 17.86 13.20
C GLY A 369 -27.99 16.96 11.97
N ASP A 370 -27.45 17.41 10.85
CA ASP A 370 -27.49 16.75 9.53
C ASP A 370 -26.13 16.86 8.77
N GLY A 371 -25.04 17.10 9.50
CA GLY A 371 -23.72 17.36 8.93
C GLY A 371 -23.17 16.18 8.12
N ARG A 372 -23.34 14.94 8.62
CA ARG A 372 -22.87 13.73 7.92
C ARG A 372 -23.71 13.47 6.67
N MET A 373 -25.02 13.68 6.74
CA MET A 373 -25.91 13.61 5.57
C MET A 373 -25.60 14.68 4.53
N ARG A 374 -25.24 15.90 4.93
CA ARG A 374 -24.75 16.93 4.00
C ARG A 374 -23.42 16.55 3.36
N ALA A 375 -22.49 15.97 4.12
CA ALA A 375 -21.22 15.48 3.57
C ALA A 375 -21.45 14.39 2.51
N LEU A 376 -22.36 13.44 2.79
CA LEU A 376 -22.75 12.42 1.81
C LEU A 376 -23.46 13.03 0.59
N ALA A 377 -24.30 14.04 0.79
CA ALA A 377 -24.93 14.76 -0.33
C ALA A 377 -23.89 15.46 -1.22
N ARG A 378 -22.82 16.04 -0.65
CA ARG A 378 -21.69 16.60 -1.41
C ARG A 378 -20.96 15.51 -2.20
N ALA A 379 -20.71 14.35 -1.59
CA ALA A 379 -20.08 13.20 -2.26
C ALA A 379 -20.85 12.76 -3.54
N ARG A 380 -22.18 12.76 -3.49
CA ARG A 380 -23.05 12.46 -4.67
C ARG A 380 -23.01 13.51 -5.78
N THR A 381 -22.37 14.65 -5.54
CA THR A 381 -22.20 15.72 -6.53
C THR A 381 -20.74 15.86 -6.98
N ALA A 382 -19.87 14.94 -6.57
CA ALA A 382 -18.46 14.97 -6.93
C ALA A 382 -18.24 15.01 -8.45
N ARG A 383 -17.16 15.67 -8.87
CA ARG A 383 -16.76 15.85 -10.26
C ARG A 383 -15.25 15.66 -10.38
N ARG A 384 -14.78 15.36 -11.60
CA ARG A 384 -13.35 15.44 -11.90
C ARG A 384 -12.82 16.85 -11.67
N ALA A 385 -11.56 16.94 -11.24
CA ALA A 385 -10.82 18.18 -11.20
C ALA A 385 -10.62 18.72 -12.63
N ALA A 386 -10.39 20.03 -12.74
CA ALA A 386 -10.18 20.69 -14.03
C ALA A 386 -8.91 20.20 -14.75
N HIS A 387 -7.88 19.81 -13.99
CA HIS A 387 -6.64 19.29 -14.51
C HIS A 387 -6.51 17.82 -14.09
N ALA A 388 -6.35 16.93 -15.07
CA ALA A 388 -6.13 15.52 -14.83
C ALA A 388 -4.75 15.28 -14.21
N LEU A 389 -4.64 14.24 -13.39
CA LEU A 389 -3.35 13.75 -12.92
C LEU A 389 -2.64 13.05 -14.07
N ASP A 390 -1.37 13.39 -14.25
CA ASP A 390 -0.50 12.74 -15.21
C ASP A 390 0.57 11.93 -14.47
N PHE A 391 0.45 10.61 -14.56
CA PHE A 391 1.39 9.68 -13.97
C PHE A 391 2.57 9.36 -14.88
N THR A 392 2.61 9.88 -16.11
CA THR A 392 3.69 9.62 -17.06
C THR A 392 5.04 10.08 -16.53
N VAL A 393 6.01 9.18 -16.56
CA VAL A 393 7.41 9.39 -16.16
C VAL A 393 8.31 9.28 -17.38
N LEU A 394 8.09 8.24 -18.18
CA LEU A 394 8.82 7.99 -19.41
C LEU A 394 8.08 8.65 -20.58
N GLY A 395 8.79 9.54 -21.28
CA GLY A 395 8.25 10.17 -22.48
C GLY A 395 7.96 9.12 -23.56
N GLY A 396 6.68 8.98 -23.92
CA GLY A 396 6.22 8.04 -24.93
C GLY A 396 6.62 8.47 -26.35
N VAL A 397 7.44 7.66 -27.01
CA VAL A 397 7.29 7.42 -28.45
C VAL A 397 6.46 6.14 -28.56
N VAL A 398 5.14 6.28 -28.46
CA VAL A 398 4.19 5.18 -28.68
C VAL A 398 3.41 5.50 -29.95
N GLY A 399 3.53 4.62 -30.93
CA GLY A 399 2.86 4.72 -32.22
C GLY A 399 3.86 4.83 -33.36
N GLY A 400 4.05 3.74 -34.09
CA GLY A 400 4.77 3.78 -35.35
C GLY A 400 4.07 4.75 -36.30
N ASP A 401 4.81 5.74 -36.77
CA ASP A 401 4.57 6.26 -38.10
C ASP A 401 5.84 6.85 -38.69
N ALA A 402 5.94 6.62 -39.99
CA ALA A 402 6.74 7.29 -40.99
C ALA A 402 7.85 8.24 -40.50
N VAL A 403 9.06 7.96 -41.01
CA VAL A 403 9.99 9.00 -41.47
C VAL A 403 9.16 10.11 -42.13
N THR A 404 8.90 11.18 -41.38
CA THR A 404 8.56 12.46 -41.99
C THR A 404 9.90 12.99 -42.48
N PRO A 405 10.13 13.08 -43.80
CA PRO A 405 11.37 13.62 -44.29
C PRO A 405 11.46 15.05 -43.80
N VAL A 406 12.56 15.37 -43.12
CA VAL A 406 12.95 16.74 -42.82
C VAL A 406 12.84 17.52 -44.13
N SER A 407 11.83 18.38 -44.21
CA SER A 407 11.69 19.33 -45.29
C SER A 407 12.81 20.34 -45.13
N VAL A 408 13.93 20.08 -45.80
CA VAL A 408 14.97 21.08 -45.99
C VAL A 408 14.37 22.13 -46.91
N SER A 409 13.85 23.21 -46.32
CA SER A 409 13.46 24.40 -47.09
C SER A 409 14.74 25.06 -47.58
N GLY A 410 15.15 24.69 -48.80
CA GLY A 410 16.14 25.41 -49.56
C GLY A 410 15.54 26.74 -50.04
N ALA A 411 15.89 27.83 -49.36
CA ALA A 411 15.72 29.17 -49.91
C ALA A 411 16.84 29.42 -50.95
N PRO A 412 16.52 29.82 -52.19
CA PRO A 412 17.52 30.09 -53.21
C PRO A 412 18.26 31.42 -52.94
N MET A 413 19.58 31.36 -52.92
CA MET A 413 20.49 32.50 -52.98
C MET A 413 20.35 33.23 -54.31
N THR A 414 20.21 34.56 -54.28
CA THR A 414 20.59 35.45 -55.39
C THR A 414 21.95 36.08 -55.10
N PRO A 415 22.85 36.19 -56.09
CA PRO A 415 24.19 36.74 -55.91
C PRO A 415 24.21 38.26 -56.12
N ASP A 416 24.94 38.98 -55.26
CA ASP A 416 25.76 40.15 -55.65
C ASP A 416 26.64 40.60 -54.45
N ASP A 417 27.95 40.61 -54.68
CA ASP A 417 29.03 41.24 -53.90
C ASP A 417 29.28 42.68 -54.44
N PRO A 418 30.18 43.55 -53.89
CA PRO A 418 31.08 43.43 -52.72
C PRO A 418 31.12 44.67 -51.76
N GLU A 419 31.65 44.51 -50.54
CA GLU A 419 32.80 45.29 -50.00
C GLU A 419 33.11 44.92 -48.53
N ALA A 420 34.38 44.57 -48.28
CA ALA A 420 34.97 44.32 -46.97
C ALA A 420 35.37 45.67 -46.27
N PRO A 421 35.62 45.71 -44.94
CA PRO A 421 36.87 45.14 -44.39
C PRO A 421 36.74 44.44 -43.01
N ASP A 422 37.41 43.30 -42.93
CA ASP A 422 38.44 42.89 -41.96
C ASP A 422 38.15 42.88 -40.43
N GLY A 423 38.39 41.72 -39.80
CA GLY A 423 38.74 41.64 -38.38
C GLY A 423 38.21 40.43 -37.59
N GLY A 424 39.02 39.38 -37.45
CA GLY A 424 39.06 38.53 -36.25
C GLY A 424 38.44 37.13 -36.36
N GLY A 425 39.28 36.16 -36.66
CA GLY A 425 38.93 34.74 -36.69
C GLY A 425 38.37 34.23 -35.35
N ARG A 426 37.25 33.52 -35.44
CA ARG A 426 36.78 32.59 -34.42
C ARG A 426 36.33 31.32 -35.13
N ASP A 427 37.01 30.25 -34.78
CA ASP A 427 36.82 28.88 -35.27
C ASP A 427 35.34 28.47 -35.16
N PRO A 428 34.65 28.07 -36.26
CA PRO A 428 33.29 27.57 -36.18
C PRO A 428 33.33 26.08 -35.81
N GLY A 429 33.66 25.79 -34.55
CA GLY A 429 33.89 24.42 -34.10
C GLY A 429 33.50 24.11 -32.65
N ASP A 430 32.76 24.99 -31.96
CA ASP A 430 32.54 24.79 -30.50
C ASP A 430 31.17 25.27 -29.99
N ALA A 431 30.12 24.98 -30.75
CA ALA A 431 28.73 25.14 -30.30
C ALA A 431 27.84 23.96 -30.73
N ALA A 432 28.40 22.75 -30.77
CA ALA A 432 27.59 21.54 -30.63
C ALA A 432 27.23 21.42 -29.15
N GLU A 433 25.93 21.37 -28.84
CA GLU A 433 25.43 21.00 -27.51
C GLU A 433 26.23 19.81 -26.98
N ARG A 434 26.91 19.97 -25.84
CA ARG A 434 27.60 18.86 -25.16
C ARG A 434 26.54 17.87 -24.68
N SER A 435 26.11 16.97 -25.57
CA SER A 435 25.28 15.82 -25.21
C SER A 435 26.08 14.99 -24.22
N SER A 436 25.54 14.81 -23.01
CA SER A 436 26.16 13.98 -21.98
C SER A 436 26.39 12.56 -22.51
N SER A 437 27.52 11.97 -22.16
CA SER A 437 27.83 10.59 -22.54
C SER A 437 26.93 9.59 -21.80
N ALA A 438 26.73 8.40 -22.37
CA ALA A 438 25.90 7.38 -21.75
C ALA A 438 26.35 6.98 -20.31
N PRO A 439 27.65 6.84 -20.01
CA PRO A 439 28.11 6.59 -18.63
C PRO A 439 27.83 7.73 -17.65
N GLU A 440 27.92 9.00 -18.10
CA GLU A 440 27.59 10.16 -17.25
C GLU A 440 26.10 10.22 -16.91
N LEU A 441 25.25 9.88 -17.88
CA LEU A 441 23.80 9.79 -17.67
C LEU A 441 23.45 8.68 -16.67
N LEU A 442 24.10 7.51 -16.78
CA LEU A 442 23.94 6.41 -15.83
C LEU A 442 24.36 6.82 -14.40
N ALA A 443 25.54 7.42 -14.25
CA ALA A 443 26.01 7.90 -12.95
C ALA A 443 25.05 8.94 -12.35
N THR A 444 24.43 9.77 -13.19
CA THR A 444 23.43 10.73 -12.73
C THR A 444 22.11 10.06 -12.34
N ALA A 445 21.70 8.99 -13.03
CA ALA A 445 20.56 8.18 -12.66
C ALA A 445 20.77 7.51 -11.28
N GLU A 446 21.93 6.90 -11.06
CA GLU A 446 22.32 6.31 -9.77
C GLU A 446 22.36 7.36 -8.65
N SER A 447 22.91 8.54 -8.92
CA SER A 447 22.89 9.66 -7.97
C SER A 447 21.47 10.15 -7.66
N ALA A 448 20.55 10.09 -8.61
CA ALA A 448 19.15 10.45 -8.38
C ALA A 448 18.45 9.41 -7.49
N LEU A 449 18.70 8.11 -7.72
CA LEU A 449 18.22 7.04 -6.84
C LEU A 449 18.76 7.18 -5.41
N ALA A 450 20.05 7.48 -5.26
CA ALA A 450 20.68 7.71 -3.95
C ALA A 450 20.08 8.91 -3.19
N GLN A 451 19.38 9.81 -3.90
CA GLN A 451 18.70 10.98 -3.35
C GLN A 451 17.18 10.79 -3.29
N ASP A 452 16.68 9.57 -3.47
CA ASP A 452 15.25 9.23 -3.48
C ASP A 452 14.45 10.02 -4.53
N ARG A 453 15.05 10.21 -5.72
CA ARG A 453 14.44 10.85 -6.90
C ARG A 453 14.25 9.85 -8.05
N PRO A 454 13.37 8.85 -7.89
CA PRO A 454 13.18 7.79 -8.89
C PRO A 454 12.63 8.29 -10.23
N GLU A 455 11.85 9.38 -10.25
CA GLU A 455 11.35 10.00 -11.48
C GLU A 455 12.49 10.52 -12.36
N ASP A 456 13.41 11.26 -11.74
CA ASP A 456 14.59 11.80 -12.42
C ASP A 456 15.52 10.66 -12.85
N ALA A 457 15.68 9.63 -12.02
CA ALA A 457 16.46 8.45 -12.38
C ALA A 457 15.91 7.75 -13.62
N ALA A 458 14.59 7.50 -13.67
CA ALA A 458 13.93 6.85 -14.80
C ALA A 458 14.14 7.63 -16.11
N ALA A 459 14.01 8.96 -16.07
CA ALA A 459 14.30 9.81 -17.21
C ALA A 459 15.77 9.70 -17.68
N ARG A 460 16.73 9.70 -16.74
CA ARG A 460 18.16 9.57 -17.07
C ARG A 460 18.54 8.19 -17.59
N PHE A 461 17.90 7.12 -17.11
CA PHE A 461 18.05 5.79 -17.70
C PHE A 461 17.54 5.75 -19.16
N GLN A 462 16.39 6.38 -19.44
CA GLN A 462 15.88 6.49 -20.81
C GLN A 462 16.82 7.29 -21.73
N GLU A 463 17.39 8.40 -21.24
CA GLU A 463 18.39 9.18 -21.98
C GLU A 463 19.68 8.37 -22.21
N ALA A 464 20.16 7.66 -21.19
CA ALA A 464 21.35 6.80 -21.28
C ALA A 464 21.14 5.69 -22.32
N ALA A 465 19.95 5.10 -22.36
CA ALA A 465 19.62 4.10 -23.38
C ALA A 465 19.69 4.68 -24.80
N ALA A 466 19.13 5.87 -25.02
CA ALA A 466 19.19 6.54 -26.32
C ALA A 466 20.64 6.90 -26.72
N ALA A 467 21.50 7.21 -25.75
CA ALA A 467 22.93 7.44 -25.99
C ALA A 467 23.65 6.14 -26.38
N TRP A 468 23.45 5.05 -25.64
CA TRP A 468 24.02 3.74 -25.96
C TRP A 468 23.57 3.22 -27.33
N GLU A 469 22.32 3.45 -27.71
CA GLU A 469 21.79 3.05 -29.01
C GLU A 469 22.46 3.80 -30.17
N ARG A 470 22.71 5.11 -30.01
CA ARG A 470 23.48 5.92 -30.99
C ARG A 470 24.93 5.45 -31.13
N GLU A 471 25.52 4.94 -30.06
CA GLU A 471 26.88 4.38 -30.04
C GLU A 471 26.94 2.92 -30.54
N GLY A 472 25.80 2.29 -30.85
CA GLY A 472 25.72 0.92 -31.32
C GLY A 472 25.78 -0.15 -30.22
N HIS A 473 25.71 0.24 -28.95
CA HIS A 473 25.73 -0.65 -27.80
C HIS A 473 24.31 -1.13 -27.41
N LEU A 474 23.69 -1.95 -28.27
CA LEU A 474 22.28 -2.37 -28.10
C LEU A 474 21.99 -3.10 -26.78
N ALA A 475 22.89 -3.97 -26.30
CA ALA A 475 22.70 -4.65 -25.02
C ALA A 475 22.65 -3.66 -23.84
N ARG A 476 23.56 -2.68 -23.81
CA ARG A 476 23.59 -1.60 -22.80
C ARG A 476 22.37 -0.69 -22.89
N ALA A 477 21.90 -0.39 -24.10
CA ALA A 477 20.67 0.34 -24.30
C ALA A 477 19.46 -0.42 -23.75
N GLY A 478 19.43 -1.74 -23.96
CA GLY A 478 18.41 -2.62 -23.40
C GLY A 478 18.41 -2.69 -21.88
N GLU A 479 19.59 -2.79 -21.26
CA GLU A 479 19.78 -2.74 -19.79
C GLU A 479 19.20 -1.43 -19.22
N ALA A 480 19.61 -0.29 -19.77
CA ALA A 480 19.14 1.01 -19.29
C ALA A 480 17.62 1.19 -19.49
N LEU A 481 17.04 0.69 -20.59
CA LEU A 481 15.59 0.72 -20.78
C LEU A 481 14.84 -0.17 -19.78
N ALA A 482 15.40 -1.33 -19.42
CA ALA A 482 14.80 -2.21 -18.43
C ALA A 482 14.75 -1.54 -17.04
N GLU A 483 15.82 -0.85 -16.64
CA GLU A 483 15.85 -0.08 -15.38
C GLU A 483 14.86 1.09 -15.40
N ALA A 484 14.80 1.85 -16.50
CA ALA A 484 13.78 2.89 -16.69
C ALA A 484 12.36 2.33 -16.58
N ALA A 485 12.08 1.20 -17.23
CA ALA A 485 10.77 0.54 -17.20
C ALA A 485 10.40 0.07 -15.79
N HIS A 486 11.35 -0.47 -15.03
CA HIS A 486 11.15 -0.91 -13.66
C HIS A 486 10.78 0.25 -12.73
N LEU A 487 11.53 1.36 -12.82
CA LEU A 487 11.22 2.57 -12.05
C LEU A 487 9.87 3.17 -12.44
N ALA A 488 9.57 3.27 -13.73
CA ALA A 488 8.30 3.76 -14.23
C ALA A 488 7.11 2.93 -13.73
N GLN A 489 7.26 1.60 -13.70
CA GLN A 489 6.27 0.68 -13.15
C GLN A 489 6.01 0.96 -11.66
N GLY A 490 7.07 1.13 -10.86
CA GLY A 490 6.96 1.47 -9.43
C GLY A 490 6.31 2.86 -9.20
N LEU A 491 6.48 3.77 -10.16
CA LEU A 491 5.88 5.11 -10.15
C LEU A 491 4.46 5.16 -10.73
N HIS A 492 3.88 4.01 -11.05
CA HIS A 492 2.56 3.85 -11.70
C HIS A 492 2.44 4.46 -13.10
N ASP A 493 3.57 4.72 -13.79
CA ASP A 493 3.58 4.97 -15.24
C ASP A 493 3.52 3.64 -16.00
N LEU A 494 2.36 3.00 -15.98
CA LEU A 494 2.19 1.65 -16.53
C LEU A 494 2.33 1.62 -18.06
N ASP A 495 1.95 2.69 -18.75
CA ASP A 495 2.07 2.84 -20.21
C ASP A 495 3.53 3.05 -20.63
N GLY A 496 4.23 3.98 -19.97
CA GLY A 496 5.65 4.20 -20.17
C GLY A 496 6.47 2.95 -19.86
N ALA A 497 6.17 2.27 -18.75
CA ALA A 497 6.83 1.01 -18.38
C ALA A 497 6.61 -0.08 -19.43
N HIS A 498 5.36 -0.31 -19.87
CA HIS A 498 5.06 -1.30 -20.90
C HIS A 498 5.85 -1.05 -22.19
N GLY A 499 5.86 0.20 -22.69
CA GLY A 499 6.60 0.57 -23.90
C GLY A 499 8.12 0.45 -23.73
N ALA A 500 8.65 0.82 -22.57
CA ALA A 500 10.07 0.71 -22.26
C ALA A 500 10.53 -0.76 -22.14
N TYR A 501 9.74 -1.62 -21.50
CA TYR A 501 10.02 -3.06 -21.45
C TYR A 501 10.01 -3.71 -22.85
N ALA A 502 9.02 -3.40 -23.68
CA ALA A 502 8.96 -3.90 -25.06
C ALA A 502 10.22 -3.53 -25.86
N ARG A 503 10.68 -2.28 -25.73
CA ARG A 503 11.93 -1.81 -26.35
C ARG A 503 13.15 -2.47 -25.73
N ALA A 504 13.20 -2.63 -24.41
CA ALA A 504 14.28 -3.30 -23.71
C ALA A 504 14.47 -4.73 -24.22
N VAL A 505 13.40 -5.53 -24.28
CA VAL A 505 13.43 -6.91 -24.80
C VAL A 505 14.00 -6.97 -26.22
N ALA A 506 13.53 -6.08 -27.11
CA ALA A 506 14.02 -6.01 -28.48
C ALA A 506 15.51 -5.67 -28.57
N ARG A 507 15.99 -4.71 -27.76
CA ARG A 507 17.40 -4.26 -27.75
C ARG A 507 18.32 -5.30 -27.11
N LEU A 508 17.88 -5.93 -26.02
CA LEU A 508 18.62 -7.01 -25.36
C LEU A 508 18.79 -8.22 -26.28
N ALA A 509 17.73 -8.61 -27.01
CA ALA A 509 17.82 -9.69 -27.99
C ALA A 509 18.78 -9.34 -29.14
N ALA A 510 18.63 -8.15 -29.74
CA ALA A 510 19.48 -7.71 -30.85
C ALA A 510 20.95 -7.51 -30.44
N GLY A 511 21.20 -7.11 -29.20
CA GLY A 511 22.53 -6.91 -28.64
C GLY A 511 23.21 -8.20 -28.13
N GLY A 512 22.53 -9.34 -28.17
CA GLY A 512 23.07 -10.60 -27.65
C GLY A 512 23.28 -10.58 -26.13
N ALA A 513 22.41 -9.89 -25.39
CA ALA A 513 22.47 -9.85 -23.93
C ALA A 513 22.21 -11.24 -23.33
N ASP A 514 22.73 -11.44 -22.12
CA ASP A 514 22.64 -12.71 -21.39
C ASP A 514 21.18 -13.16 -21.19
N SER A 515 20.96 -14.48 -21.28
CA SER A 515 19.62 -15.09 -21.17
C SER A 515 18.98 -14.85 -19.81
N GLU A 516 19.75 -14.76 -18.72
CA GLU A 516 19.23 -14.49 -17.38
C GLU A 516 18.57 -13.11 -17.33
N LEU A 517 19.26 -12.08 -17.81
CA LEU A 517 18.72 -10.72 -17.86
C LEU A 517 17.46 -10.67 -18.75
N ARG A 518 17.51 -11.26 -19.94
CA ARG A 518 16.36 -11.30 -20.86
C ARG A 518 15.15 -11.98 -20.23
N THR A 519 15.35 -13.09 -19.51
CA THR A 519 14.28 -13.78 -18.77
C THR A 519 13.68 -12.88 -17.69
N ARG A 520 14.51 -12.23 -16.86
CA ARG A 520 14.03 -11.31 -15.79
C ARG A 520 13.18 -10.17 -16.35
N VAL A 521 13.61 -9.57 -17.47
CA VAL A 521 12.88 -8.47 -18.12
C VAL A 521 11.53 -8.96 -18.68
N LEU A 522 11.48 -10.16 -19.27
CA LEU A 522 10.22 -10.75 -19.74
C LEU A 522 9.26 -11.06 -18.60
N VAL A 523 9.75 -11.65 -17.50
CA VAL A 523 8.97 -11.93 -16.30
C VAL A 523 8.37 -10.63 -15.73
N ALA A 524 9.16 -9.55 -15.66
CA ALA A 524 8.69 -8.26 -15.18
C ALA A 524 7.66 -7.60 -16.11
N TRP A 525 7.82 -7.76 -17.43
CA TRP A 525 6.93 -7.16 -18.43
C TRP A 525 5.57 -7.87 -18.52
N ALA A 526 5.54 -9.19 -18.35
CA ALA A 526 4.36 -10.04 -18.61
C ALA A 526 3.06 -9.52 -17.96
N PRO A 527 3.02 -9.21 -16.64
CA PRO A 527 1.79 -8.74 -15.99
C PRO A 527 1.29 -7.39 -16.51
N LEU A 528 2.19 -6.53 -16.99
CA LEU A 528 1.81 -5.25 -17.60
C LEU A 528 1.26 -5.46 -19.02
N ALA A 529 1.93 -6.29 -19.82
CA ALA A 529 1.49 -6.61 -21.16
C ALA A 529 0.11 -7.26 -21.17
N GLN A 530 -0.16 -8.16 -20.23
CA GLN A 530 -1.48 -8.78 -20.07
C GLN A 530 -2.57 -7.74 -19.80
N ARG A 531 -2.34 -6.79 -18.90
CA ARG A 531 -3.28 -5.69 -18.62
C ARG A 531 -3.51 -4.76 -19.81
N ARG A 532 -2.57 -4.71 -20.77
CA ARG A 532 -2.63 -3.87 -21.97
C ARG A 532 -3.06 -4.61 -23.23
N GLY A 533 -3.42 -5.90 -23.12
CA GLY A 533 -3.81 -6.72 -24.27
C GLY A 533 -2.64 -7.06 -25.21
N ALA A 534 -1.40 -6.94 -24.73
CA ALA A 534 -0.16 -7.21 -25.47
C ALA A 534 0.46 -8.58 -25.08
N THR A 535 -0.41 -9.53 -24.70
CA THR A 535 0.00 -10.89 -24.34
C THR A 535 0.71 -11.63 -25.50
N PRO A 536 0.28 -11.51 -26.77
CA PRO A 536 0.93 -12.21 -27.89
C PRO A 536 2.41 -11.83 -28.07
N GLU A 537 2.77 -10.54 -27.90
CA GLU A 537 4.14 -10.06 -28.04
C GLU A 537 5.07 -10.71 -27.01
N VAL A 538 4.62 -10.79 -25.75
CA VAL A 538 5.41 -11.42 -24.67
C VAL A 538 5.54 -12.91 -24.90
N LEU A 539 4.46 -13.61 -25.28
CA LEU A 539 4.49 -15.04 -25.56
C LEU A 539 5.46 -15.38 -26.71
N ALA A 540 5.50 -14.57 -27.76
CA ALA A 540 6.45 -14.75 -28.87
C ALA A 540 7.91 -14.56 -28.42
N ALA A 541 8.18 -13.55 -27.59
CA ALA A 541 9.51 -13.30 -27.03
C ALA A 541 9.94 -14.42 -26.06
N VAL A 542 9.02 -14.89 -25.21
CA VAL A 542 9.22 -16.04 -24.31
C VAL A 542 9.53 -17.30 -25.12
N ALA A 543 8.75 -17.62 -26.16
CA ALA A 543 8.98 -18.80 -27.00
C ALA A 543 10.36 -18.77 -27.67
N THR A 544 10.78 -17.60 -28.17
CA THR A 544 12.08 -17.41 -28.81
C THR A 544 13.23 -17.64 -27.81
N LEU A 545 13.21 -16.95 -26.67
CA LEU A 545 14.26 -17.10 -25.66
C LEU A 545 14.29 -18.51 -25.07
N ARG A 546 13.12 -19.13 -24.86
CA ARG A 546 13.02 -20.49 -24.36
C ARG A 546 13.69 -21.49 -25.31
N ALA A 547 13.52 -21.35 -26.62
CA ALA A 547 14.19 -22.20 -27.61
C ALA A 547 15.72 -22.03 -27.56
N GLU A 548 16.20 -20.79 -27.43
CA GLU A 548 17.63 -20.48 -27.27
C GLU A 548 18.21 -21.15 -26.00
N VAL A 549 17.55 -20.97 -24.85
CA VAL A 549 17.99 -21.55 -23.57
C VAL A 549 17.93 -23.08 -23.61
N ALA A 550 16.88 -23.67 -24.20
CA ALA A 550 16.76 -25.12 -24.32
C ALA A 550 17.90 -25.71 -25.16
N ALA A 551 18.28 -25.06 -26.26
CA ALA A 551 19.41 -25.47 -27.08
C ALA A 551 20.74 -25.39 -26.29
N ALA A 552 20.94 -24.34 -25.50
CA ALA A 552 22.13 -24.18 -24.66
C ALA A 552 22.22 -25.24 -23.54
N VAL A 553 21.09 -25.61 -22.92
CA VAL A 553 21.03 -26.68 -21.91
C VAL A 553 21.33 -28.05 -22.52
N ALA A 554 20.88 -28.29 -23.74
CA ALA A 554 21.09 -29.54 -24.47
C ALA A 554 22.53 -29.70 -25.00
N ASP A 555 23.30 -28.61 -25.10
CA ASP A 555 24.69 -28.65 -25.56
C ASP A 555 25.56 -29.48 -24.59
N GLU A 556 26.33 -30.42 -25.14
CA GLU A 556 27.14 -31.34 -24.37
C GLU A 556 28.48 -30.74 -23.93
N ARG A 557 28.97 -29.68 -24.62
CA ARG A 557 30.24 -28.96 -24.36
C ARG A 557 31.32 -29.82 -23.68
N PRO A 558 31.86 -30.85 -24.37
CA PRO A 558 32.74 -31.86 -23.78
C PRO A 558 34.06 -31.28 -23.24
N ASP A 559 34.43 -30.09 -23.68
CA ASP A 559 35.61 -29.30 -23.32
C ASP A 559 35.51 -28.61 -21.94
N VAL A 560 34.31 -28.48 -21.36
CA VAL A 560 34.08 -27.87 -20.06
C VAL A 560 34.19 -28.92 -18.92
N SER A 561 34.45 -28.52 -17.68
CA SER A 561 34.40 -29.47 -16.54
C SER A 561 32.98 -29.99 -16.30
N ALA A 562 32.84 -31.22 -15.77
CA ALA A 562 31.53 -31.81 -15.48
C ALA A 562 30.72 -30.97 -14.46
N ASP A 563 31.39 -30.45 -13.43
CA ASP A 563 30.74 -29.64 -12.38
C ASP A 563 30.22 -28.31 -12.93
N LEU A 564 31.01 -27.64 -13.77
CA LEU A 564 30.58 -26.38 -14.41
C LEU A 564 29.43 -26.62 -15.40
N ARG A 565 29.46 -27.72 -16.16
CA ARG A 565 28.34 -28.10 -17.02
C ARG A 565 27.05 -28.35 -16.25
N GLU A 566 27.12 -29.07 -15.13
CA GLU A 566 25.91 -29.35 -14.35
C GLU A 566 25.36 -28.07 -13.71
N ARG A 567 26.25 -27.18 -13.24
CA ARG A 567 25.84 -25.85 -12.77
C ARG A 567 25.17 -25.03 -13.88
N ASP A 568 25.75 -24.96 -15.06
CA ASP A 568 25.20 -24.19 -16.19
C ASP A 568 23.85 -24.78 -16.65
N ARG A 569 23.72 -26.12 -16.67
CA ARG A 569 22.45 -26.80 -16.94
C ARG A 569 21.41 -26.53 -15.86
N GLY A 570 21.80 -26.54 -14.59
CA GLY A 570 20.92 -26.17 -13.48
C GLY A 570 20.39 -24.74 -13.62
N HIS A 571 21.28 -23.80 -13.97
CA HIS A 571 20.88 -22.42 -14.24
C HIS A 571 19.95 -22.31 -15.45
N GLY A 572 20.26 -22.96 -16.58
CA GLY A 572 19.38 -22.96 -17.74
C GLY A 572 18.02 -23.64 -17.48
N ARG A 573 17.96 -24.70 -16.67
CA ARG A 573 16.70 -25.32 -16.22
C ARG A 573 15.86 -24.35 -15.39
N ARG A 574 16.50 -23.53 -14.54
CA ARG A 574 15.81 -22.45 -13.81
C ARG A 574 15.20 -21.43 -14.78
N LEU A 575 15.97 -20.95 -15.75
CA LEU A 575 15.47 -20.00 -16.74
C LEU A 575 14.31 -20.56 -17.58
N LEU A 576 14.36 -21.85 -17.95
CA LEU A 576 13.25 -22.51 -18.64
C LEU A 576 12.00 -22.58 -17.77
N ALA A 577 12.14 -22.81 -16.46
CA ALA A 577 11.03 -22.81 -15.51
C ALA A 577 10.40 -21.41 -15.39
N ASP A 578 11.21 -20.35 -15.27
CA ASP A 578 10.73 -18.97 -15.22
C ASP A 578 9.94 -18.59 -16.50
N LEU A 579 10.42 -19.03 -17.67
CA LEU A 579 9.76 -18.80 -18.96
C LEU A 579 8.46 -19.59 -19.12
N ASP A 580 8.45 -20.86 -18.68
CA ASP A 580 7.26 -21.72 -18.72
C ASP A 580 6.18 -21.23 -17.74
N ASP A 581 6.55 -20.81 -16.53
CA ASP A 581 5.63 -20.22 -15.56
C ASP A 581 5.06 -18.89 -16.08
N THR A 582 5.89 -18.04 -16.70
CA THR A 582 5.45 -16.79 -17.33
C THR A 582 4.42 -17.05 -18.43
N ALA A 583 4.69 -18.01 -19.32
CA ALA A 583 3.74 -18.39 -20.37
C ALA A 583 2.44 -18.96 -19.79
N ALA A 584 2.52 -19.81 -18.76
CA ALA A 584 1.34 -20.37 -18.09
C ALA A 584 0.43 -19.28 -17.51
N ARG A 585 1.00 -18.28 -16.82
CA ARG A 585 0.25 -17.15 -16.24
C ARG A 585 -0.44 -16.27 -17.28
N LEU A 586 0.25 -16.02 -18.39
CA LEU A 586 -0.29 -15.24 -19.50
C LEU A 586 -1.49 -15.95 -20.15
N LEU A 587 -1.35 -17.25 -20.44
CA LEU A 587 -2.40 -18.05 -21.06
C LEU A 587 -3.58 -18.31 -20.11
N ALA A 588 -3.33 -18.39 -18.81
CA ALA A 588 -4.37 -18.51 -17.79
C ALA A 588 -5.38 -17.36 -17.79
N GLY A 589 -4.98 -16.17 -18.27
CA GLY A 589 -5.86 -15.01 -18.34
C GLY A 589 -6.43 -14.69 -19.73
N ASP A 590 -6.16 -15.52 -20.74
CA ASP A 590 -6.71 -15.35 -22.10
C ASP A 590 -6.99 -16.72 -22.74
N GLU A 591 -8.25 -17.15 -22.68
CA GLU A 591 -8.69 -18.46 -23.17
C GLU A 591 -8.51 -18.62 -24.68
N ALA A 592 -8.69 -17.56 -25.47
CA ALA A 592 -8.52 -17.61 -26.92
C ALA A 592 -7.05 -17.87 -27.28
N LEU A 593 -6.13 -17.15 -26.62
CA LEU A 593 -4.70 -17.39 -26.78
C LEU A 593 -4.28 -18.76 -26.25
N ALA A 594 -4.87 -19.23 -25.15
CA ALA A 594 -4.62 -20.58 -24.63
C ALA A 594 -4.93 -21.68 -25.66
N VAL A 595 -6.05 -21.57 -26.38
CA VAL A 595 -6.44 -22.51 -27.43
C VAL A 595 -5.45 -22.49 -28.60
N GLU A 596 -5.08 -21.31 -29.08
CA GLU A 596 -4.12 -21.15 -30.17
C GLU A 596 -2.73 -21.70 -29.79
N HIS A 597 -2.27 -21.38 -28.58
CA HIS A 597 -0.99 -21.86 -28.07
C HIS A 597 -0.95 -23.39 -27.96
N ARG A 598 -2.03 -24.00 -27.44
CA ARG A 598 -2.16 -25.45 -27.35
C ARG A 598 -2.13 -26.11 -28.73
N ALA A 599 -2.81 -25.53 -29.72
CA ALA A 599 -2.79 -26.04 -31.08
C ALA A 599 -1.38 -25.98 -31.71
N ALA A 600 -0.59 -24.95 -31.39
CA ALA A 600 0.76 -24.77 -31.93
C ALA A 600 1.82 -25.62 -31.22
N THR A 601 1.73 -25.78 -29.90
CA THR A 601 2.82 -26.38 -29.08
C THR A 601 2.47 -27.73 -28.47
N GLY A 602 1.18 -28.09 -28.43
CA GLY A 602 0.66 -29.28 -27.76
C GLY A 602 0.51 -29.14 -26.24
N LEU A 603 0.84 -27.99 -25.65
CA LEU A 603 0.71 -27.73 -24.21
C LEU A 603 -0.27 -26.60 -23.94
N ASP A 604 -1.10 -26.77 -22.91
CA ASP A 604 -1.95 -25.72 -22.37
C ASP A 604 -1.32 -25.06 -21.13
N ALA A 605 -2.01 -24.09 -20.54
CA ALA A 605 -1.54 -23.36 -19.37
C ALA A 605 -1.26 -24.29 -18.17
N VAL A 606 -2.05 -25.36 -17.99
CA VAL A 606 -1.84 -26.36 -16.94
C VAL A 606 -0.55 -27.14 -17.20
N GLY A 607 -0.37 -27.66 -18.42
CA GLY A 607 0.84 -28.39 -18.78
C GLY A 607 2.12 -27.56 -18.64
N LEU A 608 2.06 -26.26 -18.95
CA LEU A 608 3.18 -25.34 -18.73
C LEU A 608 3.45 -25.10 -17.24
N ALA A 609 2.41 -24.87 -16.43
CA ALA A 609 2.54 -24.66 -14.99
C ALA A 609 3.12 -25.89 -14.28
N VAL A 610 2.66 -27.10 -14.60
CA VAL A 610 3.21 -28.35 -14.05
C VAL A 610 4.67 -28.53 -14.47
N ARG A 611 5.00 -28.31 -15.75
CA ARG A 611 6.38 -28.42 -16.23
C ARG A 611 7.32 -27.42 -15.54
N ALA A 612 6.86 -26.19 -15.32
CA ALA A 612 7.62 -25.19 -14.57
C ALA A 612 7.82 -25.62 -13.11
N ALA A 613 6.77 -26.13 -12.47
CA ALA A 613 6.81 -26.60 -11.09
C ALA A 613 7.82 -27.75 -10.88
N GLU A 614 7.79 -28.76 -11.75
CA GLU A 614 8.75 -29.87 -11.73
C GLU A 614 10.19 -29.40 -11.97
N ALA A 615 10.38 -28.46 -12.90
CA ALA A 615 11.69 -27.88 -13.18
C ALA A 615 12.23 -27.08 -11.98
N TYR A 616 11.40 -26.26 -11.32
CA TYR A 616 11.75 -25.57 -10.09
C TYR A 616 12.12 -26.53 -8.96
N ALA A 617 11.32 -27.58 -8.76
CA ALA A 617 11.62 -28.61 -7.76
C ALA A 617 12.97 -29.28 -8.04
N GLY A 618 13.25 -29.62 -9.31
CA GLY A 618 14.50 -30.22 -9.75
C GLY A 618 15.75 -29.35 -9.57
N VAL A 619 15.60 -28.02 -9.49
CA VAL A 619 16.71 -27.09 -9.19
C VAL A 619 16.74 -26.63 -7.72
N GLY A 620 15.91 -27.23 -6.86
CA GLY A 620 15.88 -26.92 -5.43
C GLY A 620 15.21 -25.58 -5.10
N ALA A 621 14.19 -25.18 -5.87
CA ALA A 621 13.41 -23.96 -5.67
C ALA A 621 11.97 -24.28 -5.22
N PRO A 622 11.75 -24.75 -3.98
CA PRO A 622 10.45 -25.27 -3.53
C PRO A 622 9.36 -24.20 -3.46
N ALA A 623 9.70 -22.94 -3.18
CA ALA A 623 8.73 -21.84 -3.15
C ALA A 623 8.15 -21.53 -4.54
N ASP A 624 9.03 -21.46 -5.55
CA ASP A 624 8.63 -21.21 -6.94
C ASP A 624 7.85 -22.41 -7.50
N ALA A 625 8.30 -23.63 -7.17
CA ALA A 625 7.57 -24.86 -7.51
C ALA A 625 6.15 -24.86 -6.92
N ALA A 626 6.02 -24.46 -5.66
CA ALA A 626 4.72 -24.37 -4.98
C ALA A 626 3.79 -23.37 -5.65
N HIS A 627 4.29 -22.19 -6.05
CA HIS A 627 3.50 -21.20 -6.78
C HIS A 627 3.03 -21.70 -8.15
N ALA A 628 3.90 -22.41 -8.88
CA ALA A 628 3.54 -22.99 -10.19
C ALA A 628 2.52 -24.13 -10.05
N PHE A 629 2.68 -25.01 -9.06
CA PHE A 629 1.67 -26.03 -8.72
C PHE A 629 0.35 -25.41 -8.26
N TRP A 630 0.39 -24.31 -7.50
CA TRP A 630 -0.82 -23.61 -7.06
C TRP A 630 -1.60 -23.05 -8.26
N LEU A 631 -0.92 -22.45 -9.24
CA LEU A 631 -1.54 -22.03 -10.49
C LEU A 631 -2.17 -23.20 -11.24
N ALA A 632 -1.43 -24.31 -11.40
CA ALA A 632 -1.94 -25.52 -12.06
C ALA A 632 -3.21 -26.04 -11.38
N GLY A 633 -3.19 -26.16 -10.05
CA GLY A 633 -4.33 -26.64 -9.26
C GLY A 633 -5.57 -25.75 -9.38
N ARG A 634 -5.40 -24.42 -9.39
CA ARG A 634 -6.51 -23.48 -9.62
C ARG A 634 -7.12 -23.62 -11.01
N LEU A 635 -6.28 -23.77 -12.04
CA LEU A 635 -6.74 -23.95 -13.41
C LEU A 635 -7.46 -25.29 -13.60
N GLN A 636 -6.92 -26.37 -13.03
CA GLN A 636 -7.54 -27.70 -13.05
C GLN A 636 -8.88 -27.71 -12.31
N ALA A 637 -8.96 -27.07 -11.15
CA ALA A 637 -10.20 -26.92 -10.39
C ALA A 637 -11.26 -26.16 -11.19
N ALA A 638 -10.88 -25.07 -11.87
CA ALA A 638 -11.78 -24.32 -12.74
C ALA A 638 -12.25 -25.13 -13.96
N ALA A 639 -11.42 -26.04 -14.47
CA ALA A 639 -11.76 -26.96 -15.57
C ALA A 639 -12.58 -28.18 -15.11
N GLY A 640 -12.73 -28.41 -13.80
CA GLY A 640 -13.44 -29.56 -13.24
C GLY A 640 -12.60 -30.84 -13.15
N GLU A 641 -11.29 -30.76 -13.34
CA GLU A 641 -10.34 -31.89 -13.26
C GLU A 641 -9.92 -32.13 -11.79
N VAL A 642 -10.84 -32.69 -11.01
CA VAL A 642 -10.76 -32.70 -9.53
C VAL A 642 -9.51 -33.39 -8.99
N GLU A 643 -9.19 -34.60 -9.47
CA GLU A 643 -8.07 -35.37 -8.91
C GLU A 643 -6.71 -34.73 -9.22
N ASP A 644 -6.56 -34.17 -10.43
CA ASP A 644 -5.36 -33.46 -10.82
C ASP A 644 -5.21 -32.14 -10.03
N ALA A 645 -6.33 -31.43 -9.82
CA ALA A 645 -6.36 -30.22 -9.01
C ALA A 645 -5.96 -30.49 -7.54
N VAL A 646 -6.47 -31.59 -6.97
CA VAL A 646 -6.09 -32.03 -5.61
C VAL A 646 -4.59 -32.30 -5.55
N TRP A 647 -4.03 -33.07 -6.49
CA TRP A 647 -2.61 -33.39 -6.51
C TRP A 647 -1.72 -32.13 -6.61
N SER A 648 -2.07 -31.20 -7.50
CA SER A 648 -1.32 -29.95 -7.66
C SER A 648 -1.42 -29.06 -6.42
N LEU A 649 -2.60 -28.92 -5.82
CA LEU A 649 -2.79 -28.11 -4.61
C LEU A 649 -2.09 -28.74 -3.39
N GLU A 650 -2.09 -30.06 -3.26
CA GLU A 650 -1.30 -30.76 -2.22
C GLU A 650 0.20 -30.49 -2.39
N SER A 651 0.70 -30.60 -3.63
CA SER A 651 2.10 -30.30 -3.97
C SER A 651 2.46 -28.84 -3.66
N ALA A 652 1.53 -27.90 -3.88
CA ALA A 652 1.71 -26.50 -3.50
C ALA A 652 1.80 -26.30 -1.98
N VAL A 653 0.88 -26.91 -1.21
CA VAL A 653 0.88 -26.83 0.26
C VAL A 653 2.18 -27.40 0.83
N GLU A 654 2.63 -28.56 0.33
CA GLU A 654 3.89 -29.19 0.76
C GLU A 654 5.11 -28.32 0.38
N GLY A 655 5.13 -27.77 -0.83
CA GLY A 655 6.22 -26.89 -1.27
C GLY A 655 6.31 -25.60 -0.43
N PHE A 656 5.18 -24.97 -0.09
CA PHE A 656 5.16 -23.82 0.81
C PHE A 656 5.55 -24.18 2.25
N GLU A 657 5.23 -25.38 2.72
CA GLU A 657 5.70 -25.91 4.00
C GLU A 657 7.23 -26.06 4.03
N ILE A 658 7.82 -26.69 2.99
CA ILE A 658 9.27 -26.81 2.83
C ILE A 658 9.93 -25.42 2.79
N ALA A 659 9.32 -24.47 2.08
CA ALA A 659 9.81 -23.10 1.95
C ALA A 659 9.50 -22.20 3.17
N ARG A 660 8.78 -22.70 4.18
CA ARG A 660 8.35 -21.95 5.38
C ARG A 660 7.52 -20.69 5.06
N ARG A 661 6.65 -20.77 4.04
CA ARG A 661 5.75 -19.71 3.58
C ARG A 661 4.36 -19.89 4.18
N ARG A 662 4.17 -19.40 5.41
CA ARG A 662 2.98 -19.71 6.23
C ARG A 662 1.68 -19.21 5.62
N ASP A 663 1.68 -17.99 5.10
CA ASP A 663 0.47 -17.34 4.61
C ASP A 663 0.03 -17.99 3.30
N GLU A 664 0.97 -18.19 2.38
CA GLU A 664 0.74 -18.89 1.11
C GLU A 664 0.32 -20.34 1.32
N ARG A 665 0.93 -21.06 2.27
CA ARG A 665 0.49 -22.41 2.68
C ARG A 665 -0.95 -22.42 3.16
N SER A 666 -1.35 -21.42 3.94
CA SER A 666 -2.70 -21.31 4.48
C SER A 666 -3.72 -20.98 3.37
N SER A 667 -3.38 -20.10 2.43
CA SER A 667 -4.23 -19.77 1.29
C SER A 667 -4.44 -20.96 0.35
N ALA A 668 -3.36 -21.60 -0.11
CA ALA A 668 -3.45 -22.78 -0.97
C ALA A 668 -4.18 -23.94 -0.27
N GLY A 669 -3.91 -24.13 1.03
CA GLY A 669 -4.61 -25.12 1.85
C GLY A 669 -6.11 -24.83 2.00
N GLY A 670 -6.50 -23.56 2.12
CA GLY A 670 -7.90 -23.14 2.15
C GLY A 670 -8.64 -23.45 0.85
N GLU A 671 -8.01 -23.18 -0.30
CA GLU A 671 -8.56 -23.53 -1.62
C GLU A 671 -8.71 -25.05 -1.79
N LEU A 672 -7.74 -25.84 -1.33
CA LEU A 672 -7.81 -27.29 -1.35
C LEU A 672 -8.94 -27.83 -0.45
N VAL A 673 -9.10 -27.29 0.76
CA VAL A 673 -10.20 -27.64 1.66
C VAL A 673 -11.55 -27.34 0.99
N ALA A 674 -11.69 -26.18 0.35
CA ALA A 674 -12.91 -25.81 -0.37
C ALA A 674 -13.22 -26.78 -1.51
N LEU A 675 -12.21 -27.15 -2.31
CA LEU A 675 -12.34 -28.13 -3.39
C LEU A 675 -12.77 -29.51 -2.87
N LEU A 676 -12.09 -30.04 -1.85
CA LEU A 676 -12.41 -31.35 -1.26
C LEU A 676 -13.84 -31.40 -0.72
N ARG A 677 -14.29 -30.34 -0.03
CA ARG A 677 -15.66 -30.24 0.49
C ARG A 677 -16.69 -30.16 -0.62
N ALA A 678 -16.43 -29.38 -1.67
CA ALA A 678 -17.33 -29.25 -2.82
C ALA A 678 -17.56 -30.60 -3.53
N HIS A 679 -16.59 -31.52 -3.46
CA HIS A 679 -16.67 -32.85 -4.06
C HIS A 679 -16.92 -33.99 -3.06
N GLY A 680 -17.43 -33.70 -1.86
CA GLY A 680 -17.89 -34.70 -0.90
C GLY A 680 -16.77 -35.47 -0.16
N ARG A 681 -15.54 -34.95 -0.17
CA ARG A 681 -14.37 -35.52 0.52
C ARG A 681 -14.16 -34.86 1.90
N GLU A 682 -15.20 -34.87 2.73
CA GLU A 682 -15.21 -34.17 4.03
C GLU A 682 -14.12 -34.65 4.99
N ALA A 683 -13.88 -35.96 5.06
CA ALA A 683 -12.84 -36.53 5.94
C ALA A 683 -11.42 -36.08 5.56
N ASP A 684 -11.13 -35.98 4.26
CA ASP A 684 -9.83 -35.53 3.76
C ASP A 684 -9.64 -34.03 4.05
N ALA A 685 -10.71 -33.25 3.85
CA ALA A 685 -10.72 -31.81 4.15
C ALA A 685 -10.47 -31.54 5.64
N ASP A 686 -11.13 -32.27 6.54
CA ASP A 686 -10.96 -32.10 7.98
C ASP A 686 -9.56 -32.54 8.45
N GLY A 687 -9.01 -33.62 7.87
CA GLY A 687 -7.62 -34.03 8.11
C GLY A 687 -6.60 -32.99 7.64
N LEU A 688 -6.87 -32.31 6.53
CA LEU A 688 -6.03 -31.20 6.04
C LEU A 688 -6.12 -29.96 6.95
N VAL A 689 -7.31 -29.59 7.42
CA VAL A 689 -7.48 -28.49 8.39
C VAL A 689 -6.66 -28.74 9.65
N GLU A 690 -6.65 -29.98 10.16
CA GLU A 690 -5.84 -30.33 11.32
C GLU A 690 -4.32 -30.20 11.03
N ARG A 691 -3.86 -30.61 9.84
CA ARG A 691 -2.46 -30.44 9.41
C ARG A 691 -2.07 -28.97 9.28
N LEU A 692 -2.94 -28.14 8.74
CA LEU A 692 -2.69 -26.69 8.55
C LEU A 692 -2.64 -25.94 9.89
N ALA A 693 -3.40 -26.39 10.90
CA ALA A 693 -3.41 -25.82 12.24
C ALA A 693 -2.12 -26.08 13.05
N ARG A 694 -1.29 -27.05 12.64
CA ARG A 694 0.00 -27.32 13.30
C ARG A 694 1.01 -26.21 12.98
N PRO A 695 1.76 -25.72 13.99
CA PRO A 695 2.80 -24.72 13.77
C PRO A 695 3.92 -25.27 12.87
N LEU A 696 4.40 -24.43 11.94
CA LEU A 696 5.54 -24.68 11.04
C LEU A 696 6.89 -24.63 11.77
#